data_AF-A0A973RMN9-F1
#
_entry.id   AF-A0A973RMN9-F1
#
_cell.length_a   1.000
_cell.length_b   1.000
_cell.length_c   1.000
_cell.angle_alpha   90.00
_cell.angle_beta   90.00
_cell.angle_gamma   90.00
#
_symmetry.space_group_name_H-M   'P 1'
#
loop_
_entity.id
_entity.type
_entity.pdbx_description
1 polymer ?
#
loop_
_entity_poly.entity_id
_entity_poly.type
_entity_poly.pdbx_seq_one_letter_code
_entity_poly.pdbx_strand_id
1 'polypeptide(L)'
;MRKTPVLRAVAALVLGMATVAWSPAAVTTASAATGTTAWSNGAFSVDTPNLVREANIVLGRPNSTANQSMPLGNGTLGAAVWAAGGFTAQLNRADTLPGRKSPGWVQIPGLSRIASAADFSATLDPYDGVLRESGGGMSATVYVRADKDELVVDVTGADPNAVQTATVNLWSGRTPTATASGSVATLAETWTDNNATTGSGRTFGSLAALTAGGRDVTASVADAQTVKVSFTPNADGSFRVLVGSPKWTGGDAAGTAASLLGTDAAAGSSTLQAAHLSWWHHYWAGLGLIKLSSADRTANYLEKLRTLYYFTTAEESRGPLPGSQAGVADLFNFSQDAQNWYPAGYWFWNLRGQIAANIGAGASSLNSGVFNLYTSNLAGIQAWTKTYMGNRPGICVPETMRFNGNGFQDDAKPFSDASCDQALSTWNGETVSTGAEIGMWVWQQYLTTGDKAFLAANYPLMQQECEFLLAYTSVGGDGKRHAVANAHENQWNVQDPVNLIDAMKALFPATVSAAHALNTDASLVSQLQAAIPQIPDYPRTDAATHQQNLTASADASGTDVLGQSSQPTATVHNSENDDLEAVWPYNLIGDTSPLLPLARRTYTDRVNVHQNDWSFDAVQAARLAQPDQVAADLTALTEKYQVYPTGMADLWARASGTEPYIEQQANVALAINESLVQDYDGLLRIAPALPQGWDADGTQYIHGGSTVSVQVHGGVIGTVGIHAGSNGGITIRNPWPGRSVEVIDGGDETSVVVTPTTAGQFSIPATAGRSYLVQQVSAPVSGMTFSRLTGTPATSAAHLGSVRIGLDRGGHITGVNGLCVDDSGAKTDNGNPIVVWNCSPTAVNQQWTVGTDGTLRTMGKCMDITGGSAASGTKIELWDCDPGAANQVWHAQADGQLENPQSGKCLDDAGAGPAGTQLILWDCGTTDPPAANQVWHLPSTV
;
A
#
# COMPACT_ATOMS: atom_id res chain seq x y z
N MET A 1 57.74 20.26 46.51
CA MET A 1 57.90 21.59 47.12
C MET A 1 56.60 21.98 47.82
N ARG A 2 56.63 22.12 49.17
CA ARG A 2 56.00 23.19 50.01
C ARG A 2 54.72 23.87 49.45
N LYS A 3 53.56 24.00 50.11
CA LYS A 3 53.13 24.02 51.53
C LYS A 3 51.58 23.89 51.60
N THR A 4 51.08 23.20 52.64
CA THR A 4 49.72 23.21 53.26
C THR A 4 49.43 24.54 54.02
N PRO A 5 48.30 24.81 54.76
CA PRO A 5 47.13 23.98 55.21
C PRO A 5 45.74 24.71 55.06
N VAL A 6 44.54 24.21 55.41
CA VAL A 6 43.94 24.09 56.78
C VAL A 6 42.50 23.49 56.73
N LEU A 7 42.30 22.43 57.53
CA LEU A 7 41.14 21.96 58.34
C LEU A 7 39.67 22.05 57.84
N ARG A 8 38.95 20.91 57.96
CA ARG A 8 38.05 20.64 59.12
C ARG A 8 37.64 19.16 59.24
N ALA A 9 37.36 18.79 60.49
CA ALA A 9 37.34 17.45 61.05
C ALA A 9 35.98 16.73 60.99
N VAL A 10 36.08 15.41 61.16
CA VAL A 10 35.05 14.36 61.24
C VAL A 10 34.24 14.43 62.54
N ALA A 11 32.94 14.08 62.47
CA ALA A 11 32.22 13.43 63.56
C ALA A 11 31.10 12.53 63.00
N ALA A 12 31.05 11.29 63.50
CA ALA A 12 30.11 10.23 63.14
C ALA A 12 28.69 10.48 63.69
N LEU A 13 27.66 9.99 63.00
CA LEU A 13 26.32 9.85 63.58
C LEU A 13 25.62 8.54 63.16
N VAL A 14 25.06 7.94 64.20
CA VAL A 14 24.25 6.74 64.39
C VAL A 14 23.09 6.56 63.40
N LEU A 15 22.85 5.31 62.97
CA LEU A 15 21.67 4.86 62.22
C LEU A 15 20.38 5.05 63.04
N GLY A 16 19.40 5.75 62.46
CA GLY A 16 17.99 5.70 62.85
C GLY A 16 17.14 5.41 61.62
N MET A 17 16.38 4.32 61.64
CA MET A 17 15.37 4.00 60.63
C MET A 17 14.23 5.02 60.71
N ALA A 18 13.91 5.67 59.60
CA ALA A 18 12.71 6.49 59.44
C ALA A 18 11.91 5.96 58.23
N THR A 19 10.70 5.48 58.51
CA THR A 19 9.66 5.15 57.54
C THR A 19 9.22 6.43 56.82
N VAL A 20 9.44 6.52 55.51
CA VAL A 20 8.92 7.61 54.68
C VAL A 20 7.48 7.27 54.28
N ALA A 21 6.53 7.88 54.96
CA ALA A 21 5.14 7.92 54.52
C ALA A 21 5.04 8.81 53.27
N TRP A 22 4.58 8.23 52.15
CA TRP A 22 4.16 8.98 50.97
C TRP A 22 2.95 9.86 51.34
N SER A 23 3.11 11.18 51.23
CA SER A 23 1.99 12.11 51.27
C SER A 23 1.34 12.14 49.88
N PRO A 24 0.00 12.07 49.76
CA PRO A 24 -0.66 12.23 48.49
C PRO A 24 -0.47 13.66 48.01
N ALA A 25 -0.03 13.82 46.75
CA ALA A 25 0.05 15.11 46.10
C ALA A 25 -1.31 15.81 46.14
N ALA A 26 -1.30 17.10 46.48
CA ALA A 26 -2.49 17.93 46.53
C ALA A 26 -3.23 17.91 45.19
N VAL A 27 -4.55 17.75 45.28
CA VAL A 27 -5.49 17.85 44.15
C VAL A 27 -5.39 19.25 43.56
N THR A 28 -4.76 19.37 42.39
CA THR A 28 -4.89 20.54 41.54
C THR A 28 -6.28 20.56 40.93
N THR A 29 -6.97 21.68 41.10
CA THR A 29 -8.25 22.02 40.48
C THR A 29 -8.23 21.77 38.97
N ALA A 30 -9.34 21.24 38.45
CA ALA A 30 -9.55 20.88 37.05
C ALA A 30 -9.11 22.00 36.08
N SER A 31 -8.14 21.68 35.22
CA SER A 31 -7.94 22.40 33.97
C SER A 31 -9.06 21.96 33.03
N ALA A 32 -9.75 22.91 32.40
CA ALA A 32 -10.51 22.62 31.19
C ALA A 32 -9.60 21.88 30.19
N ALA A 33 -10.16 20.95 29.40
CA ALA A 33 -9.41 20.29 28.35
C ALA A 33 -8.82 21.36 27.41
N THR A 34 -7.52 21.61 27.51
CA THR A 34 -6.79 22.46 26.57
C THR A 34 -6.56 21.64 25.31
N GLY A 35 -7.47 21.71 24.35
CA GLY A 35 -7.39 20.94 23.12
C GLY A 35 -8.49 21.31 22.12
N THR A 36 -8.38 20.76 20.91
CA THR A 36 -9.40 20.92 19.87
C THR A 36 -10.21 19.65 19.69
N THR A 37 -11.47 19.78 19.27
CA THR A 37 -12.29 18.66 18.82
C THR A 37 -12.88 18.90 17.43
N ALA A 38 -12.87 17.87 16.57
CA ALA A 38 -13.59 17.86 15.30
C ALA A 38 -15.02 17.33 15.45
N TRP A 39 -15.37 16.79 16.62
CA TRP A 39 -16.72 16.31 16.90
C TRP A 39 -17.71 17.47 16.98
N SER A 40 -18.81 17.34 16.25
CA SER A 40 -19.93 18.27 16.33
C SER A 40 -21.18 17.60 15.77
N ASN A 41 -22.29 17.69 16.51
CA ASN A 41 -23.61 17.20 16.06
C ASN A 41 -23.61 15.70 15.69
N GLY A 42 -22.93 14.89 16.50
CA GLY A 42 -22.98 13.42 16.36
C GLY A 42 -21.99 12.80 15.37
N ALA A 43 -21.07 13.56 14.79
CA ALA A 43 -20.01 13.05 13.91
C ALA A 43 -18.78 13.97 13.89
N PHE A 44 -17.68 13.51 13.30
CA PHE A 44 -16.57 14.41 12.94
C PHE A 44 -16.94 15.31 11.77
N SER A 45 -16.65 16.61 11.92
CA SER A 45 -16.65 17.55 10.81
C SER A 45 -15.32 17.43 10.05
N VAL A 46 -15.39 16.92 8.83
CA VAL A 46 -14.21 16.66 7.98
C VAL A 46 -14.28 17.47 6.70
N ASP A 47 -13.16 18.05 6.29
CA ASP A 47 -12.91 18.64 4.99
C ASP A 47 -12.22 17.60 4.10
N THR A 48 -13.02 16.61 3.69
CA THR A 48 -12.58 15.47 2.88
C THR A 48 -11.70 15.85 1.69
N PRO A 49 -12.03 16.88 0.86
CA PRO A 49 -11.21 17.23 -0.28
C PRO A 49 -9.77 17.59 0.10
N ASN A 50 -9.59 18.48 1.08
CA ASN A 50 -8.25 18.96 1.42
C ASN A 50 -7.46 17.97 2.28
N LEU A 51 -8.15 17.13 3.05
CA LEU A 51 -7.50 16.03 3.77
C LEU A 51 -6.94 14.99 2.80
N VAL A 52 -7.72 14.54 1.81
CA VAL A 52 -7.24 13.58 0.81
C VAL A 52 -6.12 14.20 -0.06
N ARG A 53 -6.24 15.49 -0.41
CA ARG A 53 -5.23 16.19 -1.21
C ARG A 53 -3.90 16.42 -0.50
N GLU A 54 -3.79 16.18 0.81
CA GLU A 54 -2.48 16.13 1.47
C GLU A 54 -1.58 15.04 0.89
N ALA A 55 -2.17 14.03 0.23
CA ALA A 55 -1.49 12.92 -0.43
C ALA A 55 -1.35 13.12 -1.95
N ASN A 56 -1.64 14.32 -2.49
CA ASN A 56 -1.40 14.63 -3.90
C ASN A 56 0.03 14.23 -4.31
N ILE A 57 0.14 13.49 -5.41
CA ILE A 57 1.45 13.16 -5.97
C ILE A 57 1.85 14.32 -6.88
N VAL A 58 2.79 15.14 -6.41
CA VAL A 58 3.27 16.31 -7.13
C VAL A 58 4.50 15.95 -7.95
N LEU A 59 4.44 16.24 -9.25
CA LEU A 59 5.56 16.08 -10.17
C LEU A 59 6.16 17.46 -10.43
N GLY A 60 7.26 17.75 -9.75
CA GLY A 60 8.07 18.96 -9.97
C GLY A 60 8.83 18.95 -11.29
N ARG A 61 8.88 17.80 -11.97
CA ARG A 61 9.46 17.61 -13.29
C ARG A 61 8.68 16.52 -14.04
N PRO A 62 8.80 16.44 -15.37
CA PRO A 62 8.15 15.38 -16.15
C PRO A 62 8.58 13.99 -15.69
N ASN A 63 7.61 13.08 -15.57
CA ASN A 63 7.88 11.66 -15.33
C ASN A 63 8.31 10.98 -16.63
N SER A 64 9.57 11.16 -17.02
CA SER A 64 10.08 10.77 -18.34
C SER A 64 10.25 9.26 -18.57
N THR A 65 10.19 8.43 -17.52
CA THR A 65 10.43 6.99 -17.58
C THR A 65 9.21 6.19 -17.11
N ALA A 66 9.08 4.95 -17.60
CA ALA A 66 7.95 4.07 -17.31
C ALA A 66 7.78 3.78 -15.80
N ASN A 67 8.88 3.57 -15.08
CA ASN A 67 8.88 3.40 -13.62
C ASN A 67 8.54 4.68 -12.82
N GLN A 68 8.24 5.80 -13.49
CA GLN A 68 7.70 7.01 -12.88
C GLN A 68 6.23 7.22 -13.24
N SER A 69 5.57 6.21 -13.81
CA SER A 69 4.19 6.29 -14.26
C SER A 69 3.22 6.59 -13.12
N MET A 70 2.23 7.42 -13.41
CA MET A 70 1.09 7.71 -12.54
C MET A 70 -0.04 6.69 -12.80
N PRO A 71 -0.60 6.07 -11.75
CA PRO A 71 -1.72 5.16 -11.89
C PRO A 71 -3.01 5.95 -12.11
N LEU A 72 -3.84 5.46 -13.03
CA LEU A 72 -5.20 5.91 -13.25
C LEU A 72 -6.07 4.68 -13.52
N GLY A 73 -7.16 4.48 -12.77
CA GLY A 73 -8.01 3.30 -12.96
C GLY A 73 -9.44 3.42 -12.48
N ASN A 74 -10.26 2.43 -12.85
CA ASN A 74 -11.65 2.31 -12.43
C ASN A 74 -11.99 0.94 -11.80
N GLY A 75 -10.97 0.15 -11.53
CA GLY A 75 -11.02 -1.20 -10.97
C GLY A 75 -11.20 -2.33 -11.98
N THR A 76 -11.34 -2.03 -13.27
CA THR A 76 -11.35 -3.02 -14.37
C THR A 76 -10.37 -2.67 -15.48
N LEU A 77 -10.29 -1.40 -15.83
CA LEU A 77 -9.31 -0.79 -16.72
C LEU A 77 -8.37 0.09 -15.90
N GLY A 78 -7.07 -0.08 -16.12
CA GLY A 78 -6.03 0.79 -15.59
C GLY A 78 -5.15 1.36 -16.69
N ALA A 79 -4.47 2.45 -16.35
CA ALA A 79 -3.47 3.09 -17.16
C ALA A 79 -2.25 3.47 -16.30
N ALA A 80 -1.06 3.05 -16.73
CA ALA A 80 0.20 3.58 -16.23
C ALA A 80 0.63 4.74 -17.14
N VAL A 81 0.62 5.98 -16.65
CA VAL A 81 0.77 7.21 -17.46
C VAL A 81 2.10 7.92 -17.20
N TRP A 82 2.88 8.20 -18.25
CA TRP A 82 4.15 8.92 -18.14
C TRP A 82 4.47 9.78 -19.37
N ALA A 83 5.44 10.69 -19.21
CA ALA A 83 5.73 11.77 -20.14
C ALA A 83 6.87 11.47 -21.15
N ALA A 84 7.00 10.22 -21.63
CA ALA A 84 8.01 9.89 -22.65
C ALA A 84 7.59 10.36 -24.04
N GLY A 85 8.38 11.24 -24.66
CA GLY A 85 8.14 11.73 -26.02
C GLY A 85 6.84 12.54 -26.19
N GLY A 86 6.28 13.04 -25.10
CA GLY A 86 4.93 13.59 -25.01
C GLY A 86 4.12 12.81 -23.99
N PHE A 87 2.86 12.50 -24.29
CA PHE A 87 2.05 11.66 -23.41
C PHE A 87 2.16 10.21 -23.83
N THR A 88 2.44 9.33 -22.87
CA THR A 88 2.42 7.88 -23.04
C THR A 88 1.58 7.24 -21.93
N ALA A 89 0.75 6.26 -22.28
CA ALA A 89 0.01 5.48 -21.28
C ALA A 89 -0.05 4.00 -21.67
N GLN A 90 0.43 3.09 -20.83
CA GLN A 90 0.17 1.67 -20.99
C GLN A 90 -1.19 1.33 -20.37
N LEU A 91 -2.07 0.68 -21.14
CA LEU A 91 -3.37 0.22 -20.65
C LEU A 91 -3.24 -1.21 -20.11
N ASN A 92 -3.99 -1.53 -19.05
CA ASN A 92 -4.05 -2.87 -18.49
C ASN A 92 -5.49 -3.22 -18.10
N ARG A 93 -5.83 -4.52 -18.10
CA ARG A 93 -7.16 -5.01 -17.71
C ARG A 93 -7.06 -6.26 -16.84
N ALA A 94 -7.87 -6.30 -15.78
CA ALA A 94 -7.89 -7.41 -14.82
C ALA A 94 -8.39 -8.74 -15.41
N ASP A 95 -9.06 -8.72 -16.57
CA ASP A 95 -9.72 -9.88 -17.18
C ASP A 95 -9.08 -10.37 -18.49
N THR A 96 -7.84 -9.99 -18.78
CA THR A 96 -7.06 -10.41 -19.97
C THR A 96 -6.25 -11.70 -19.73
N LEU A 97 -6.85 -12.67 -19.03
CA LEU A 97 -6.24 -13.95 -18.67
C LEU A 97 -6.06 -14.89 -19.87
N PRO A 98 -5.25 -15.95 -19.78
CA PRO A 98 -4.34 -16.28 -18.70
C PRO A 98 -3.06 -15.43 -18.72
N GLY A 99 -2.79 -14.69 -19.80
CA GLY A 99 -1.50 -14.00 -19.99
C GLY A 99 -1.45 -12.54 -19.54
N ARG A 100 -2.55 -11.97 -19.03
CA ARG A 100 -2.70 -10.55 -18.67
C ARG A 100 -2.18 -9.58 -19.74
N LYS A 101 -2.48 -9.90 -21.00
CA LYS A 101 -2.02 -9.14 -22.15
C LYS A 101 -2.63 -7.74 -22.14
N SER A 102 -1.77 -6.73 -22.23
CA SER A 102 -2.17 -5.34 -22.31
C SER A 102 -3.09 -5.10 -23.52
N PRO A 103 -4.16 -4.30 -23.38
CA PRO A 103 -4.90 -3.74 -24.52
C PRO A 103 -4.06 -2.84 -25.44
N GLY A 104 -2.86 -2.47 -25.03
CA GLY A 104 -1.91 -1.67 -25.79
C GLY A 104 -1.48 -0.43 -25.03
N TRP A 105 -0.67 0.38 -25.70
CA TRP A 105 -0.17 1.63 -25.16
C TRP A 105 -0.46 2.81 -26.09
N VAL A 106 -0.83 3.92 -25.46
CA VAL A 106 -1.31 5.16 -26.08
C VAL A 106 -0.15 6.13 -26.22
N GLN A 107 -0.07 6.84 -27.35
CA GLN A 107 0.82 8.00 -27.49
C GLN A 107 0.10 9.23 -28.01
N ILE A 108 0.44 10.39 -27.46
CA ILE A 108 0.05 11.70 -27.98
C ILE A 108 1.31 12.59 -28.06
N PRO A 109 2.09 12.51 -29.16
CA PRO A 109 3.38 13.21 -29.27
C PRO A 109 3.29 14.73 -29.15
N GLY A 110 2.13 15.31 -29.49
CA GLY A 110 1.88 16.75 -29.36
C GLY A 110 2.01 17.29 -27.94
N LEU A 111 1.83 16.42 -26.92
CA LEU A 111 1.98 16.80 -25.51
C LEU A 111 3.45 16.90 -25.06
N SER A 112 4.42 16.64 -25.96
CA SER A 112 5.85 16.92 -25.69
C SER A 112 6.10 18.39 -25.38
N ARG A 113 5.24 19.29 -25.84
CA ARG A 113 5.29 20.71 -25.48
C ARG A 113 4.99 20.98 -24.00
N ILE A 114 4.18 20.15 -23.32
CA ILE A 114 4.02 20.23 -21.86
C ILE A 114 5.30 19.69 -21.21
N ALA A 115 5.68 18.46 -21.56
CA ALA A 115 6.78 17.73 -20.94
C ALA A 115 8.17 18.36 -21.14
N SER A 116 8.37 19.19 -22.16
CA SER A 116 9.64 19.89 -22.40
C SER A 116 9.68 21.32 -21.87
N ALA A 117 8.58 21.81 -21.28
CA ALA A 117 8.47 23.19 -20.86
C ALA A 117 9.22 23.46 -19.54
N ALA A 118 9.86 24.62 -19.44
CA ALA A 118 10.52 25.06 -18.22
C ALA A 118 9.53 25.34 -17.06
N ASP A 119 8.28 25.65 -17.38
CA ASP A 119 7.18 25.86 -16.43
C ASP A 119 6.33 24.60 -16.21
N PHE A 120 6.88 23.41 -16.52
CA PHE A 120 6.19 22.14 -16.28
C PHE A 120 5.71 22.04 -14.83
N SER A 121 4.46 21.63 -14.68
CA SER A 121 3.93 21.15 -13.41
C SER A 121 2.91 20.06 -13.66
N ALA A 122 2.93 19.03 -12.82
CA ALA A 122 1.86 18.05 -12.81
C ALA A 122 1.49 17.61 -11.39
N THR A 123 0.24 17.20 -11.23
CA THR A 123 -0.30 16.68 -9.97
C THR A 123 -1.33 15.62 -10.27
N LEU A 124 -1.13 14.43 -9.71
CA LEU A 124 -2.19 13.44 -9.58
C LEU A 124 -2.95 13.73 -8.28
N ASP A 125 -4.23 14.04 -8.41
CA ASP A 125 -5.15 14.38 -7.32
C ASP A 125 -5.99 13.15 -6.96
N PRO A 126 -5.71 12.47 -5.82
CA PRO A 126 -6.45 11.29 -5.41
C PRO A 126 -7.92 11.57 -5.10
N TYR A 127 -8.28 12.80 -4.71
CA TYR A 127 -9.66 13.15 -4.37
C TYR A 127 -10.55 13.13 -5.61
N ASP A 128 -10.00 13.56 -6.75
CA ASP A 128 -10.71 13.58 -8.02
C ASP A 128 -10.42 12.34 -8.87
N GLY A 129 -9.31 11.63 -8.65
CA GLY A 129 -8.81 10.55 -9.52
C GLY A 129 -8.30 11.05 -10.87
N VAL A 130 -7.62 12.19 -10.86
CA VAL A 130 -7.27 12.95 -12.06
C VAL A 130 -5.81 13.39 -12.02
N LEU A 131 -5.07 13.07 -13.07
CA LEU A 131 -3.76 13.66 -13.35
C LEU A 131 -3.94 14.96 -14.14
N ARG A 132 -3.35 16.05 -13.65
CA ARG A 132 -3.33 17.35 -14.32
C ARG A 132 -1.90 17.71 -14.64
N GLU A 133 -1.64 18.06 -15.89
CA GLU A 133 -0.33 18.49 -16.36
C GLU A 133 -0.46 19.87 -17.03
N SER A 134 0.55 20.72 -16.88
CA SER A 134 0.62 22.00 -17.57
C SER A 134 2.05 22.40 -17.87
N GLY A 135 2.23 23.13 -18.96
CA GLY A 135 3.54 23.59 -19.42
C GLY A 135 3.47 24.17 -20.83
N GLY A 136 4.28 25.18 -21.12
CA GLY A 136 4.42 25.73 -22.47
C GLY A 136 3.14 26.37 -23.02
N GLY A 137 2.24 26.81 -22.13
CA GLY A 137 0.92 27.37 -22.46
C GLY A 137 -0.15 26.32 -22.80
N MET A 138 0.12 25.03 -22.61
CA MET A 138 -0.86 23.95 -22.75
C MET A 138 -1.19 23.32 -21.39
N SER A 139 -2.32 22.66 -21.30
CA SER A 139 -2.70 21.85 -20.13
C SER A 139 -3.43 20.59 -20.53
N ALA A 140 -3.20 19.50 -19.79
CA ALA A 140 -3.85 18.21 -19.96
C ALA A 140 -4.56 17.80 -18.66
N THR A 141 -5.79 17.28 -18.78
CA THR A 141 -6.56 16.62 -17.73
C THR A 141 -6.77 15.17 -18.13
N VAL A 142 -6.20 14.25 -17.36
CA VAL A 142 -6.11 12.82 -17.68
C VAL A 142 -6.80 12.00 -16.60
N TYR A 143 -7.72 11.12 -16.98
CA TYR A 143 -8.40 10.22 -16.05
C TYR A 143 -8.96 8.98 -16.75
N VAL A 144 -9.04 7.86 -16.03
CA VAL A 144 -9.88 6.73 -16.43
C VAL A 144 -11.25 6.92 -15.80
N ARG A 145 -12.31 6.85 -16.60
CA ARG A 145 -13.66 7.09 -16.14
C ARG A 145 -14.10 6.07 -15.09
N ALA A 146 -14.61 6.54 -13.96
CA ALA A 146 -15.04 5.66 -12.88
C ALA A 146 -16.31 4.86 -13.23
N ASP A 147 -17.08 5.33 -14.21
CA ASP A 147 -18.36 4.77 -14.66
C ASP A 147 -18.25 3.97 -15.97
N LYS A 148 -17.09 3.99 -16.63
CA LYS A 148 -16.91 3.46 -17.99
C LYS A 148 -15.45 3.11 -18.27
N ASP A 149 -15.21 2.00 -18.97
CA ASP A 149 -13.84 1.57 -19.37
C ASP A 149 -13.26 2.45 -20.51
N GLU A 150 -12.95 3.70 -20.18
CA GLU A 150 -12.49 4.73 -21.11
C GLU A 150 -11.45 5.66 -20.45
N LEU A 151 -10.27 5.75 -21.06
CA LEU A 151 -9.25 6.76 -20.75
C LEU A 151 -9.57 8.07 -21.48
N VAL A 152 -9.53 9.19 -20.75
CA VAL A 152 -9.82 10.54 -21.25
C VAL A 152 -8.57 11.43 -21.23
N VAL A 153 -8.22 11.86 -22.44
CA VAL A 153 -7.27 12.84 -22.99
C VAL A 153 -7.66 14.31 -23.10
N ASP A 154 -8.05 15.06 -22.07
CA ASP A 154 -8.54 16.45 -22.26
C ASP A 154 -7.42 17.47 -22.34
N VAL A 155 -7.33 18.22 -23.44
CA VAL A 155 -6.23 19.17 -23.69
C VAL A 155 -6.76 20.55 -24.05
N THR A 156 -6.10 21.59 -23.53
CA THR A 156 -6.35 23.00 -23.87
C THR A 156 -5.04 23.73 -24.17
N GLY A 157 -5.13 24.85 -24.90
CA GLY A 157 -3.97 25.70 -25.24
C GLY A 157 -3.11 25.20 -26.40
N ALA A 158 -3.52 24.13 -27.10
CA ALA A 158 -2.83 23.65 -28.29
C ALA A 158 -2.95 24.64 -29.46
N ASP A 159 -2.01 24.61 -30.41
CA ASP A 159 -2.12 25.42 -31.63
C ASP A 159 -3.32 24.93 -32.47
N PRO A 160 -4.36 25.76 -32.68
CA PRO A 160 -5.57 25.36 -33.39
C PRO A 160 -5.34 25.04 -34.86
N ASN A 161 -4.17 25.34 -35.43
CA ASN A 161 -3.83 25.06 -36.82
C ASN A 161 -2.83 23.89 -36.97
N ALA A 162 -2.29 23.37 -35.87
CA ALA A 162 -1.34 22.27 -35.89
C ALA A 162 -2.07 20.93 -35.85
N VAL A 163 -1.86 20.08 -36.86
CA VAL A 163 -2.37 18.70 -36.87
C VAL A 163 -1.76 17.93 -35.70
N GLN A 164 -2.63 17.30 -34.92
CA GLN A 164 -2.31 16.41 -33.81
C GLN A 164 -2.56 14.95 -34.21
N THR A 165 -1.91 14.05 -33.49
CA THR A 165 -2.08 12.61 -33.68
C THR A 165 -2.11 11.89 -32.35
N ALA A 166 -2.95 10.87 -32.27
CA ALA A 166 -2.91 9.88 -31.20
C ALA A 166 -2.79 8.48 -31.80
N THR A 167 -2.09 7.57 -31.12
CA THR A 167 -1.99 6.16 -31.51
C THR A 167 -2.34 5.24 -30.36
N VAL A 168 -2.81 4.04 -30.70
CA VAL A 168 -2.75 2.87 -29.81
C VAL A 168 -1.92 1.82 -30.52
N ASN A 169 -1.00 1.21 -29.78
CA ASN A 169 -0.01 0.28 -30.28
C ASN A 169 -0.07 -1.02 -29.45
N LEU A 170 0.18 -2.18 -30.06
CA LEU A 170 0.46 -3.44 -29.36
C LEU A 170 1.96 -3.78 -29.41
N TRP A 171 2.43 -4.48 -28.38
CA TRP A 171 3.81 -4.96 -28.28
C TRP A 171 4.14 -6.06 -29.30
N SER A 172 5.43 -6.30 -29.56
CA SER A 172 5.87 -7.32 -30.52
C SER A 172 5.37 -8.72 -30.16
N GLY A 173 4.99 -9.53 -31.15
CA GLY A 173 4.49 -10.90 -30.94
C GLY A 173 2.97 -11.00 -30.82
N ARG A 174 2.25 -9.88 -30.89
CA ARG A 174 0.79 -9.80 -30.90
C ARG A 174 0.23 -9.91 -32.32
N THR A 175 -0.90 -10.58 -32.50
CA THR A 175 -1.54 -10.76 -33.82
C THR A 175 -2.98 -10.24 -33.82
N PRO A 176 -3.19 -8.93 -33.67
CA PRO A 176 -4.52 -8.36 -33.60
C PRO A 176 -5.17 -8.21 -34.98
N THR A 177 -6.45 -7.86 -34.98
CA THR A 177 -7.15 -7.25 -36.10
C THR A 177 -7.16 -5.74 -35.90
N ALA A 178 -6.47 -5.01 -36.77
CA ALA A 178 -6.48 -3.55 -36.81
C ALA A 178 -7.52 -3.05 -37.82
N THR A 179 -8.40 -2.15 -37.41
CA THR A 179 -9.40 -1.54 -38.30
C THR A 179 -9.52 -0.04 -38.06
N ALA A 180 -9.96 0.68 -39.10
CA ALA A 180 -10.29 2.10 -39.01
C ALA A 180 -11.54 2.37 -39.85
N SER A 181 -12.48 3.13 -39.28
CA SER A 181 -13.71 3.54 -39.95
C SER A 181 -14.15 4.90 -39.42
N GLY A 182 -14.28 5.88 -40.33
CA GLY A 182 -14.61 7.25 -39.96
C GLY A 182 -13.59 7.85 -38.99
N SER A 183 -14.05 8.19 -37.79
CA SER A 183 -13.24 8.78 -36.71
C SER A 183 -12.79 7.77 -35.65
N VAL A 184 -13.07 6.48 -35.82
CA VAL A 184 -12.76 5.43 -34.84
C VAL A 184 -11.79 4.42 -35.43
N ALA A 185 -10.74 4.10 -34.68
CA ALA A 185 -9.82 3.02 -34.99
C ALA A 185 -9.85 1.97 -33.86
N THR A 186 -9.67 0.69 -34.20
CA THR A 186 -9.67 -0.39 -33.20
C THR A 186 -8.53 -1.38 -33.40
N LEU A 187 -8.00 -1.88 -32.28
CA LEU A 187 -7.12 -3.05 -32.20
C LEU A 187 -7.81 -4.10 -31.35
N ALA A 188 -8.11 -5.26 -31.96
CA ALA A 188 -8.82 -6.34 -31.29
C ALA A 188 -8.09 -7.67 -31.44
N GLU A 189 -7.91 -8.40 -30.35
CA GLU A 189 -7.31 -9.75 -30.37
C GLU A 189 -8.06 -10.66 -29.40
N THR A 190 -8.21 -11.93 -29.76
CA THR A 190 -8.73 -12.97 -28.87
C THR A 190 -7.79 -14.16 -28.81
N TRP A 191 -7.83 -14.87 -27.70
CA TRP A 191 -7.10 -16.12 -27.50
C TRP A 191 -7.91 -17.05 -26.59
N THR A 192 -7.71 -18.36 -26.74
CA THR A 192 -8.36 -19.36 -25.90
C THR A 192 -7.36 -19.92 -24.90
N ASP A 193 -7.77 -20.04 -23.65
CA ASP A 193 -7.02 -20.73 -22.60
C ASP A 193 -7.12 -22.24 -22.78
N ASN A 194 -6.34 -22.78 -23.73
CA ASN A 194 -6.41 -24.17 -24.19
C ASN A 194 -5.20 -25.02 -23.80
N ASN A 195 -4.47 -24.65 -22.74
CA ASN A 195 -3.45 -25.54 -22.16
C ASN A 195 -4.07 -26.91 -21.87
N ALA A 196 -3.42 -27.99 -22.32
CA ALA A 196 -3.98 -29.33 -22.26
C ALA A 196 -4.18 -29.86 -20.82
N THR A 197 -3.47 -29.29 -19.85
CA THR A 197 -3.48 -29.72 -18.44
C THR A 197 -4.18 -28.70 -17.55
N THR A 198 -3.85 -27.42 -17.70
CA THR A 198 -4.31 -26.35 -16.78
C THR A 198 -5.48 -25.53 -17.33
N GLY A 199 -5.71 -25.62 -18.64
CA GLY A 199 -6.57 -24.70 -19.39
C GLY A 199 -8.05 -24.78 -18.99
N SER A 200 -8.68 -23.62 -18.92
CA SER A 200 -10.11 -23.46 -18.64
C SER A 200 -11.00 -23.64 -19.87
N GLY A 201 -10.44 -23.64 -21.08
CA GLY A 201 -11.16 -23.65 -22.35
C GLY A 201 -11.89 -22.33 -22.68
N ARG A 202 -11.79 -21.31 -21.82
CA ARG A 202 -12.46 -20.02 -22.00
C ARG A 202 -11.71 -19.17 -23.03
N THR A 203 -12.46 -18.38 -23.79
CA THR A 203 -11.91 -17.36 -24.68
C THR A 203 -11.80 -16.03 -23.94
N PHE A 204 -10.64 -15.41 -24.07
CA PHE A 204 -10.29 -14.10 -23.57
C PHE A 204 -9.84 -13.20 -24.72
N GLY A 205 -9.66 -11.92 -24.45
CA GLY A 205 -9.23 -10.99 -25.47
C GLY A 205 -9.02 -9.58 -24.94
N SER A 206 -8.47 -8.74 -25.81
CA SER A 206 -8.35 -7.31 -25.60
C SER A 206 -8.92 -6.55 -26.80
N LEU A 207 -9.64 -5.47 -26.52
CA LEU A 207 -10.08 -4.48 -27.50
C LEU A 207 -9.62 -3.11 -27.02
N ALA A 208 -8.94 -2.36 -27.89
CA ALA A 208 -8.72 -0.93 -27.69
C ALA A 208 -9.36 -0.16 -28.84
N ALA A 209 -10.15 0.87 -28.51
CA ALA A 209 -10.88 1.71 -29.42
C ALA A 209 -10.42 3.16 -29.25
N LEU A 210 -9.84 3.75 -30.31
CA LEU A 210 -9.26 5.08 -30.31
C LEU A 210 -10.14 6.05 -31.12
N THR A 211 -10.43 7.21 -30.54
CA THR A 211 -11.01 8.35 -31.25
C THR A 211 -10.51 9.68 -30.69
N ALA A 212 -10.86 10.79 -31.33
CA ALA A 212 -10.53 12.13 -30.88
C ALA A 212 -11.68 13.12 -31.11
N GLY A 213 -11.77 14.13 -30.24
CA GLY A 213 -12.59 15.33 -30.37
C GLY A 213 -11.75 16.49 -30.91
N GLY A 214 -12.31 17.23 -31.86
CA GLY A 214 -11.63 18.30 -32.58
C GLY A 214 -12.26 18.46 -33.97
N ARG A 215 -11.48 19.03 -34.90
CA ARG A 215 -11.84 19.18 -36.32
C ARG A 215 -11.07 18.16 -37.16
N ASP A 216 -11.61 17.83 -38.34
CA ASP A 216 -10.96 16.99 -39.34
C ASP A 216 -10.49 15.61 -38.85
N VAL A 217 -11.23 15.03 -37.89
CA VAL A 217 -10.87 13.77 -37.24
C VAL A 217 -10.93 12.60 -38.22
N THR A 218 -9.79 11.94 -38.44
CA THR A 218 -9.65 10.81 -39.37
C THR A 218 -8.91 9.66 -38.71
N ALA A 219 -9.53 8.46 -38.72
CA ALA A 219 -8.91 7.22 -38.27
C ALA A 219 -8.17 6.50 -39.40
N SER A 220 -7.09 5.80 -39.07
CA SER A 220 -6.28 5.00 -39.99
C SER A 220 -5.60 3.82 -39.29
N VAL A 221 -5.28 2.78 -40.07
CA VAL A 221 -4.40 1.69 -39.63
C VAL A 221 -2.99 2.03 -40.10
N ALA A 222 -2.05 2.21 -39.17
CA ALA A 222 -0.66 2.54 -39.51
C ALA A 222 0.10 1.28 -39.91
N ASP A 223 -0.11 0.18 -39.19
CA ASP A 223 0.40 -1.15 -39.48
C ASP A 223 -0.47 -2.21 -38.77
N ALA A 224 -0.06 -3.48 -38.79
CA ALA A 224 -0.83 -4.57 -38.21
C ALA A 224 -1.04 -4.46 -36.68
N GLN A 225 -0.17 -3.77 -35.95
CA GLN A 225 -0.20 -3.64 -34.49
C GLN A 225 -0.49 -2.21 -34.02
N THR A 226 -0.65 -1.27 -34.96
CA THR A 226 -0.77 0.16 -34.66
C THR A 226 -1.96 0.79 -35.38
N VAL A 227 -2.83 1.44 -34.60
CA VAL A 227 -3.89 2.31 -35.13
C VAL A 227 -3.65 3.76 -34.73
N LYS A 228 -4.12 4.67 -35.58
CA LYS A 228 -3.86 6.11 -35.46
C LYS A 228 -5.11 6.92 -35.75
N VAL A 229 -5.31 7.99 -34.97
CA VAL A 229 -6.26 9.06 -35.28
C VAL A 229 -5.49 10.36 -35.47
N SER A 230 -5.77 11.08 -36.56
CA SER A 230 -5.25 12.42 -36.84
C SER A 230 -6.39 13.43 -36.77
N PHE A 231 -6.13 14.61 -36.21
CA PHE A 231 -7.15 15.64 -36.00
C PHE A 231 -6.50 17.02 -35.86
N THR A 232 -7.30 18.07 -36.04
CA THR A 232 -6.90 19.45 -35.77
C THR A 232 -7.63 19.92 -34.51
N PRO A 233 -6.99 20.63 -33.56
CA PRO A 233 -7.70 21.14 -32.39
C PRO A 233 -8.86 22.09 -32.79
N ASN A 234 -9.80 22.28 -31.87
CA ASN A 234 -10.86 23.26 -31.99
C ASN A 234 -10.27 24.67 -32.13
N ALA A 235 -11.11 25.63 -32.54
CA ALA A 235 -10.67 27.01 -32.75
C ALA A 235 -10.11 27.69 -31.49
N ASP A 236 -10.49 27.22 -30.30
CA ASP A 236 -9.99 27.67 -28.99
C ASP A 236 -8.73 26.92 -28.52
N GLY A 237 -8.19 26.02 -29.34
CA GLY A 237 -7.02 25.20 -29.00
C GLY A 237 -7.34 23.99 -28.12
N SER A 238 -8.62 23.66 -27.90
CA SER A 238 -9.02 22.45 -27.17
C SER A 238 -9.09 21.22 -28.06
N PHE A 239 -8.80 20.05 -27.50
CA PHE A 239 -9.10 18.75 -28.11
C PHE A 239 -9.25 17.68 -27.04
N ARG A 240 -9.81 16.53 -27.42
CA ARG A 240 -9.92 15.35 -26.56
C ARG A 240 -9.38 14.12 -27.28
N VAL A 241 -8.67 13.25 -26.60
CA VAL A 241 -8.41 11.88 -27.05
C VAL A 241 -9.17 10.91 -26.15
N LEU A 242 -9.84 9.92 -26.74
CA LEU A 242 -10.53 8.87 -26.00
C LEU A 242 -9.97 7.52 -26.39
N VAL A 243 -9.68 6.69 -25.38
CA VAL A 243 -9.32 5.29 -25.58
C VAL A 243 -10.24 4.40 -24.75
N GLY A 244 -11.21 3.78 -25.41
CA GLY A 244 -12.11 2.81 -24.80
C GLY A 244 -11.50 1.41 -24.82
N SER A 245 -11.57 0.68 -23.72
CA SER A 245 -11.12 -0.72 -23.68
C SER A 245 -12.05 -1.56 -22.83
N PRO A 246 -13.16 -2.07 -23.39
CA PRO A 246 -14.13 -2.87 -22.65
C PRO A 246 -13.64 -4.31 -22.50
N LYS A 247 -14.31 -5.10 -21.65
CA LYS A 247 -14.17 -6.55 -21.65
C LYS A 247 -14.38 -7.10 -23.06
N TRP A 248 -13.47 -7.96 -23.52
CA TRP A 248 -13.50 -8.49 -24.88
C TRP A 248 -13.28 -10.00 -24.93
N THR A 249 -14.14 -10.69 -25.67
CA THR A 249 -14.02 -12.13 -25.93
C THR A 249 -14.27 -12.47 -27.42
N GLY A 250 -14.21 -11.47 -28.30
CA GLY A 250 -14.49 -11.58 -29.74
C GLY A 250 -15.86 -11.02 -30.15
N GLY A 251 -16.08 -10.91 -31.46
CA GLY A 251 -17.32 -10.39 -32.05
C GLY A 251 -17.08 -9.18 -32.96
N ASP A 252 -18.05 -8.27 -33.00
CA ASP A 252 -17.98 -7.02 -33.77
C ASP A 252 -17.24 -5.92 -32.99
N ALA A 253 -15.94 -5.77 -33.29
CA ALA A 253 -15.09 -4.78 -32.63
C ALA A 253 -15.52 -3.34 -32.95
N ALA A 254 -15.95 -3.07 -34.19
CA ALA A 254 -16.33 -1.72 -34.61
C ALA A 254 -17.65 -1.28 -33.95
N GLY A 255 -18.66 -2.16 -33.94
CA GLY A 255 -19.93 -1.90 -33.24
C GLY A 255 -19.74 -1.74 -31.73
N THR A 256 -18.90 -2.57 -31.11
CA THR A 256 -18.55 -2.46 -29.69
C THR A 256 -17.87 -1.13 -29.38
N ALA A 257 -16.89 -0.73 -30.20
CA ALA A 257 -16.20 0.55 -30.07
C ALA A 257 -17.14 1.75 -30.24
N ALA A 258 -18.02 1.72 -31.24
CA ALA A 258 -18.99 2.79 -31.48
C ALA A 258 -19.99 2.93 -30.31
N SER A 259 -20.47 1.80 -29.77
CA SER A 259 -21.36 1.78 -28.61
C SER A 259 -20.68 2.30 -27.35
N LEU A 260 -19.44 1.86 -27.11
CA LEU A 260 -18.66 2.32 -25.98
C LEU A 260 -18.40 3.82 -26.12
N LEU A 261 -17.65 4.27 -27.12
CA LEU A 261 -17.21 5.67 -27.25
C LEU A 261 -18.39 6.65 -27.42
N GLY A 262 -19.46 6.25 -28.10
CA GLY A 262 -20.67 7.04 -28.26
C GLY A 262 -20.39 8.44 -28.81
N THR A 263 -20.88 9.47 -28.11
CA THR A 263 -20.68 10.89 -28.47
C THR A 263 -19.65 11.60 -27.59
N ASP A 264 -18.89 10.85 -26.78
CA ASP A 264 -18.11 11.42 -25.68
C ASP A 264 -16.94 12.28 -26.18
N ALA A 265 -16.43 12.03 -27.38
CA ALA A 265 -15.40 12.84 -28.01
C ALA A 265 -15.84 14.31 -28.23
N ALA A 266 -17.14 14.56 -28.36
CA ALA A 266 -17.71 15.90 -28.58
C ALA A 266 -18.40 16.49 -27.34
N ALA A 267 -18.45 15.76 -26.22
CA ALA A 267 -19.10 16.21 -25.00
C ALA A 267 -18.31 17.34 -24.31
N GLY A 268 -18.99 18.25 -23.61
CA GLY A 268 -18.32 19.23 -22.76
C GLY A 268 -17.56 18.55 -21.61
N SER A 269 -16.35 19.00 -21.29
CA SER A 269 -15.49 18.40 -20.26
C SER A 269 -16.18 18.24 -18.90
N SER A 270 -16.88 19.27 -18.43
CA SER A 270 -17.62 19.18 -17.15
C SER A 270 -18.70 18.11 -17.17
N THR A 271 -19.39 17.92 -18.30
CA THR A 271 -20.44 16.92 -18.45
C THR A 271 -19.84 15.51 -18.48
N LEU A 272 -18.74 15.31 -19.21
CA LEU A 272 -18.08 14.01 -19.30
C LEU A 272 -17.48 13.59 -17.97
N GLN A 273 -16.91 14.52 -17.21
CA GLN A 273 -16.23 14.23 -15.94
C GLN A 273 -17.19 14.06 -14.75
N ALA A 274 -18.45 14.51 -14.87
CA ALA A 274 -19.38 14.57 -13.74
C ALA A 274 -19.60 13.21 -13.04
N ALA A 275 -19.80 12.14 -13.81
CA ALA A 275 -20.00 10.80 -13.24
C ALA A 275 -18.74 10.27 -12.54
N HIS A 276 -17.57 10.57 -13.10
CA HIS A 276 -16.28 10.20 -12.52
C HIS A 276 -16.02 10.92 -11.19
N LEU A 277 -16.19 12.25 -11.14
CA LEU A 277 -16.01 13.02 -9.90
C LEU A 277 -17.04 12.64 -8.84
N SER A 278 -18.31 12.45 -9.24
CA SER A 278 -19.37 12.01 -8.34
C SER A 278 -19.02 10.68 -7.65
N TRP A 279 -18.47 9.73 -8.41
CA TRP A 279 -18.03 8.46 -7.85
C TRP A 279 -16.87 8.63 -6.86
N TRP A 280 -15.80 9.33 -7.24
CA TRP A 280 -14.64 9.56 -6.37
C TRP A 280 -14.99 10.32 -5.10
N HIS A 281 -15.77 11.39 -5.21
CA HIS A 281 -16.18 12.20 -4.06
C HIS A 281 -17.09 11.40 -3.12
N HIS A 282 -17.95 10.54 -3.65
CA HIS A 282 -18.78 9.64 -2.84
C HIS A 282 -17.93 8.57 -2.15
N TYR A 283 -16.98 7.97 -2.86
CA TYR A 283 -16.03 6.99 -2.30
C TYR A 283 -15.30 7.59 -1.09
N TRP A 284 -14.65 8.74 -1.25
CA TRP A 284 -13.93 9.39 -0.15
C TRP A 284 -14.81 9.85 1.00
N ALA A 285 -16.06 10.23 0.73
CA ALA A 285 -17.01 10.59 1.78
C ALA A 285 -17.47 9.39 2.62
N GLY A 286 -17.37 8.17 2.07
CA GLY A 286 -17.71 6.92 2.75
C GLY A 286 -16.55 6.24 3.48
N LEU A 287 -15.34 6.80 3.40
CA LEU A 287 -14.16 6.21 4.02
C LEU A 287 -13.85 6.79 5.41
N GLY A 288 -13.34 5.91 6.28
CA GLY A 288 -12.66 6.29 7.51
C GLY A 288 -11.32 6.96 7.24
N LEU A 289 -11.32 8.29 7.13
CA LEU A 289 -10.10 9.08 6.97
C LEU A 289 -9.37 9.26 8.31
N ILE A 290 -8.03 9.28 8.24
CA ILE A 290 -7.14 9.49 9.39
C ILE A 290 -6.11 10.55 8.98
N LYS A 291 -5.98 11.60 9.78
CA LYS A 291 -4.87 12.55 9.74
C LYS A 291 -3.87 12.17 10.81
N LEU A 292 -2.60 12.05 10.43
CA LEU A 292 -1.51 11.85 11.38
C LEU A 292 -0.50 13.00 11.30
N SER A 293 0.15 13.29 12.43
CA SER A 293 1.33 14.15 12.42
C SER A 293 2.32 13.81 13.53
N SER A 294 3.59 14.09 13.29
CA SER A 294 4.67 13.92 14.26
C SER A 294 5.72 15.01 14.05
N ALA A 295 6.52 15.30 15.08
CA ALA A 295 7.51 16.38 15.02
C ALA A 295 8.59 16.18 13.93
N ASP A 296 8.92 14.92 13.63
CA ASP A 296 9.86 14.51 12.58
C ASP A 296 9.21 14.33 11.19
N ARG A 297 7.90 14.52 11.09
CA ARG A 297 7.06 14.31 9.89
C ARG A 297 6.93 12.86 9.42
N THR A 298 7.44 11.88 10.16
CA THR A 298 7.28 10.45 9.83
C THR A 298 5.80 10.05 9.75
N ALA A 299 4.99 10.42 10.74
CA ALA A 299 3.56 10.12 10.75
C ALA A 299 2.82 10.82 9.60
N ASN A 300 3.22 12.05 9.24
CA ASN A 300 2.65 12.77 8.10
C ASN A 300 2.92 12.06 6.77
N TYR A 301 4.08 11.43 6.62
CA TYR A 301 4.42 10.69 5.41
C TYR A 301 3.64 9.37 5.33
N LEU A 302 3.56 8.63 6.44
CA LEU A 302 2.81 7.37 6.52
C LEU A 302 1.29 7.57 6.36
N GLU A 303 0.75 8.71 6.80
CA GLU A 303 -0.62 9.14 6.48
C GLU A 303 -0.86 9.23 4.97
N LYS A 304 0.10 9.80 4.22
CA LYS A 304 0.00 9.91 2.76
C LYS A 304 0.02 8.55 2.10
N LEU A 305 0.91 7.66 2.54
CA LEU A 305 0.92 6.28 2.04
C LEU A 305 -0.39 5.55 2.31
N ARG A 306 -0.99 5.72 3.49
CA ARG A 306 -2.32 5.19 3.78
C ARG A 306 -3.38 5.75 2.84
N THR A 307 -3.40 7.07 2.62
CA THR A 307 -4.35 7.70 1.69
C THR A 307 -4.13 7.20 0.25
N LEU A 308 -2.87 7.05 -0.17
CA LEU A 308 -2.52 6.53 -1.50
C LEU A 308 -2.88 5.05 -1.66
N TYR A 309 -2.77 4.23 -0.62
CA TYR A 309 -3.28 2.85 -0.66
C TYR A 309 -4.76 2.82 -1.01
N TYR A 310 -5.59 3.61 -0.32
CA TYR A 310 -7.04 3.65 -0.59
C TYR A 310 -7.36 4.22 -1.98
N PHE A 311 -6.54 5.15 -2.46
CA PHE A 311 -6.63 5.61 -3.84
C PHE A 311 -6.35 4.45 -4.81
N THR A 312 -5.16 3.84 -4.75
CA THR A 312 -4.73 2.79 -5.67
C THR A 312 -5.62 1.55 -5.62
N THR A 313 -6.04 1.10 -4.44
CA THR A 313 -6.93 -0.06 -4.32
C THR A 313 -8.30 0.19 -4.93
N ALA A 314 -8.84 1.43 -4.85
CA ALA A 314 -10.05 1.82 -5.55
C ALA A 314 -9.88 1.84 -7.09
N GLU A 315 -8.69 2.15 -7.58
CA GLU A 315 -8.36 2.15 -9.00
C GLU A 315 -8.20 0.74 -9.59
N GLU A 316 -7.91 -0.28 -8.78
CA GLU A 316 -7.67 -1.65 -9.26
C GLU A 316 -8.67 -2.73 -8.80
N SER A 317 -9.39 -2.52 -7.70
CA SER A 317 -10.18 -3.57 -7.05
C SER A 317 -11.71 -3.36 -7.12
N ARG A 318 -12.25 -3.09 -8.32
CA ARG A 318 -13.72 -3.01 -8.54
C ARG A 318 -14.25 -4.03 -9.53
N GLY A 319 -13.36 -4.78 -10.16
CA GLY A 319 -13.67 -5.85 -11.10
C GLY A 319 -14.16 -7.13 -10.44
N PRO A 320 -14.49 -8.15 -11.25
CA PRO A 320 -14.96 -9.45 -10.75
C PRO A 320 -13.84 -10.33 -10.19
N LEU A 321 -12.58 -9.94 -10.34
CA LEU A 321 -11.39 -10.62 -9.87
C LEU A 321 -10.58 -9.67 -8.98
N PRO A 322 -9.67 -10.18 -8.13
CA PRO A 322 -8.75 -9.32 -7.38
C PRO A 322 -7.98 -8.38 -8.32
N GLY A 323 -7.78 -7.14 -7.89
CA GLY A 323 -6.92 -6.18 -8.60
C GLY A 323 -5.43 -6.52 -8.54
N SER A 324 -5.05 -7.39 -7.60
CA SER A 324 -3.67 -7.81 -7.31
C SER A 324 -3.54 -9.34 -7.25
N GLN A 325 -2.36 -9.88 -7.56
CA GLN A 325 -2.06 -11.33 -7.53
C GLN A 325 -1.16 -11.74 -6.38
N ALA A 326 0.15 -11.50 -6.51
CA ALA A 326 1.18 -11.68 -5.50
C ALA A 326 1.68 -10.29 -5.08
N GLY A 327 0.73 -9.43 -4.73
CA GLY A 327 1.00 -8.05 -4.34
C GLY A 327 1.21 -7.03 -5.44
N VAL A 328 1.36 -7.49 -6.68
CA VAL A 328 1.52 -6.62 -7.85
C VAL A 328 0.26 -5.78 -8.04
N ALA A 329 0.44 -4.49 -8.32
CA ALA A 329 -0.63 -3.59 -8.74
C ALA A 329 -0.86 -3.74 -10.25
N ASP A 330 -1.50 -4.85 -10.64
CA ASP A 330 -1.52 -5.35 -12.03
C ASP A 330 -2.05 -4.34 -13.05
N LEU A 331 -3.00 -3.51 -12.64
CA LEU A 331 -3.61 -2.50 -13.51
C LEU A 331 -2.66 -1.34 -13.85
N PHE A 332 -1.53 -1.21 -13.14
CA PHE A 332 -0.53 -0.17 -13.35
C PHE A 332 0.82 -0.73 -13.77
N ASN A 333 0.83 -1.97 -14.28
CA ASN A 333 2.00 -2.53 -14.90
C ASN A 333 2.42 -1.69 -16.13
N PHE A 334 3.69 -1.27 -16.16
CA PHE A 334 4.31 -0.52 -17.26
C PHE A 334 5.28 -1.40 -18.08
N SER A 335 5.43 -2.67 -17.73
CA SER A 335 6.36 -3.64 -18.29
C SER A 335 5.76 -4.44 -19.44
N GLN A 336 4.98 -3.78 -20.30
CA GLN A 336 4.45 -4.37 -21.54
C GLN A 336 3.49 -5.54 -21.27
N ASP A 337 3.59 -6.64 -22.04
CA ASP A 337 2.87 -7.89 -21.80
C ASP A 337 3.62 -8.86 -20.84
N ALA A 338 4.67 -8.39 -20.16
CA ALA A 338 5.39 -9.18 -19.18
C ALA A 338 4.73 -9.09 -17.81
N GLN A 339 4.86 -10.16 -17.03
CA GLN A 339 4.42 -10.26 -15.64
C GLN A 339 5.53 -10.96 -14.86
N ASN A 340 5.92 -10.45 -13.69
CA ASN A 340 6.96 -11.09 -12.87
C ASN A 340 6.48 -12.43 -12.29
N TRP A 341 5.20 -12.50 -11.96
CA TRP A 341 4.53 -13.68 -11.40
C TRP A 341 3.68 -14.40 -12.44
N TYR A 342 3.17 -15.59 -12.09
CA TYR A 342 2.29 -16.35 -12.98
C TYR A 342 1.00 -15.57 -13.24
N PRO A 343 0.75 -15.08 -14.47
CA PRO A 343 -0.32 -14.13 -14.77
C PRO A 343 -1.73 -14.69 -14.57
N ALA A 344 -1.89 -16.01 -14.45
CA ALA A 344 -3.17 -16.66 -14.18
C ALA A 344 -3.39 -17.06 -12.71
N GLY A 345 -2.36 -16.94 -11.86
CA GLY A 345 -2.40 -17.31 -10.44
C GLY A 345 -2.68 -16.15 -9.50
N TYR A 346 -3.19 -16.44 -8.31
CA TYR A 346 -3.36 -15.49 -7.21
C TYR A 346 -2.75 -16.10 -5.96
N TRP A 347 -2.02 -15.30 -5.19
CA TRP A 347 -1.40 -15.70 -3.92
C TRP A 347 -2.21 -15.07 -2.81
N PHE A 348 -2.87 -15.90 -2.02
CA PHE A 348 -3.80 -15.39 -1.02
C PHE A 348 -3.08 -14.68 0.14
N TRP A 349 -1.92 -15.18 0.54
CA TRP A 349 -1.04 -14.57 1.54
C TRP A 349 -0.73 -13.09 1.25
N ASN A 350 -0.67 -12.73 -0.03
CA ASN A 350 -0.36 -11.38 -0.46
C ASN A 350 -1.59 -10.43 -0.51
N LEU A 351 -2.79 -10.97 -0.26
CA LEU A 351 -4.04 -10.22 -0.32
C LEU A 351 -4.60 -9.89 1.07
N ARG A 352 -4.20 -10.60 2.13
CA ARG A 352 -4.78 -10.45 3.48
C ARG A 352 -4.61 -9.06 4.08
N GLY A 353 -3.46 -8.41 3.87
CA GLY A 353 -3.23 -7.03 4.34
C GLY A 353 -4.23 -6.05 3.71
N GLN A 354 -4.49 -6.22 2.41
CA GLN A 354 -5.44 -5.41 1.66
C GLN A 354 -6.87 -5.62 2.14
N ILE A 355 -7.28 -6.90 2.33
CA ILE A 355 -8.62 -7.26 2.82
C ILE A 355 -8.89 -6.58 4.16
N ALA A 356 -7.95 -6.73 5.10
CA ALA A 356 -8.08 -6.19 6.46
C ALA A 356 -8.07 -4.65 6.48
N ALA A 357 -7.17 -4.01 5.73
CA ALA A 357 -7.11 -2.56 5.63
C ALA A 357 -8.43 -1.97 5.07
N ASN A 358 -9.01 -2.64 4.07
CA ASN A 358 -10.28 -2.23 3.48
C ASN A 358 -11.46 -2.36 4.45
N ILE A 359 -11.51 -3.43 5.25
CA ILE A 359 -12.56 -3.62 6.25
C ILE A 359 -12.53 -2.49 7.29
N GLY A 360 -11.36 -2.20 7.88
CA GLY A 360 -11.23 -1.21 8.95
C GLY A 360 -11.51 0.25 8.53
N ALA A 361 -11.43 0.57 7.24
CA ALA A 361 -11.72 1.91 6.72
C ALA A 361 -13.08 2.04 6.03
N GLY A 362 -13.89 0.98 5.96
CA GLY A 362 -15.19 1.00 5.28
C GLY A 362 -15.12 0.83 3.76
N ALA A 363 -13.97 0.40 3.24
CA ALA A 363 -13.75 0.10 1.82
C ALA A 363 -14.05 -1.37 1.45
N SER A 364 -14.81 -2.09 2.28
CA SER A 364 -15.00 -3.55 2.16
C SER A 364 -15.60 -4.02 0.83
N SER A 365 -16.27 -3.14 0.08
CA SER A 365 -16.76 -3.43 -1.28
C SER A 365 -15.63 -3.72 -2.26
N LEU A 366 -14.42 -3.20 -2.03
CA LEU A 366 -13.24 -3.46 -2.86
C LEU A 366 -12.70 -4.89 -2.68
N ASN A 367 -13.08 -5.59 -1.61
CA ASN A 367 -12.72 -6.99 -1.40
C ASN A 367 -13.56 -7.96 -2.25
N SER A 368 -14.58 -7.48 -2.96
CA SER A 368 -15.53 -8.34 -3.68
C SER A 368 -14.84 -9.24 -4.72
N GLY A 369 -13.85 -8.73 -5.44
CA GLY A 369 -13.07 -9.51 -6.41
C GLY A 369 -12.38 -10.72 -5.79
N VAL A 370 -11.87 -10.58 -4.56
CA VAL A 370 -11.23 -11.66 -3.79
C VAL A 370 -12.22 -12.75 -3.43
N PHE A 371 -13.35 -12.40 -2.80
CA PHE A 371 -14.33 -13.41 -2.42
C PHE A 371 -15.00 -14.05 -3.64
N ASN A 372 -15.22 -13.30 -4.72
CA ASN A 372 -15.75 -13.82 -5.99
C ASN A 372 -14.82 -14.85 -6.62
N LEU A 373 -13.50 -14.66 -6.54
CA LEU A 373 -12.53 -15.62 -7.07
C LEU A 373 -12.75 -17.01 -6.46
N TYR A 374 -12.93 -17.11 -5.15
CA TYR A 374 -13.11 -18.40 -4.48
C TYR A 374 -14.55 -18.92 -4.58
N THR A 375 -15.56 -18.08 -4.32
CA THR A 375 -16.97 -18.52 -4.36
C THR A 375 -17.40 -18.98 -5.74
N SER A 376 -17.03 -18.25 -6.81
CA SER A 376 -17.40 -18.63 -8.18
C SER A 376 -16.69 -19.89 -8.68
N ASN A 377 -15.58 -20.28 -8.04
CA ASN A 377 -14.80 -21.47 -8.36
C ASN A 377 -14.95 -22.61 -7.35
N LEU A 378 -15.88 -22.54 -6.40
CA LEU A 378 -16.03 -23.53 -5.33
C LEU A 378 -16.08 -24.98 -5.84
N ALA A 379 -16.84 -25.24 -6.91
CA ALA A 379 -16.93 -26.57 -7.52
C ALA A 379 -15.60 -27.05 -8.13
N GLY A 380 -14.80 -26.12 -8.70
CA GLY A 380 -13.47 -26.41 -9.22
C GLY A 380 -12.50 -26.77 -8.10
N ILE A 381 -12.54 -26.03 -6.98
CA ILE A 381 -11.72 -26.29 -5.80
C ILE A 381 -12.08 -27.64 -5.16
N GLN A 382 -13.38 -27.97 -5.04
CA GLN A 382 -13.83 -29.28 -4.56
C GLN A 382 -13.34 -30.42 -5.46
N ALA A 383 -13.37 -30.23 -6.79
CA ALA A 383 -12.84 -31.21 -7.72
C ALA A 383 -11.33 -31.39 -7.56
N TRP A 384 -10.58 -30.29 -7.44
CA TRP A 384 -9.15 -30.30 -7.17
C TRP A 384 -8.82 -31.06 -5.88
N THR A 385 -9.50 -30.73 -4.79
CA THR A 385 -9.35 -31.37 -3.47
C THR A 385 -9.58 -32.88 -3.55
N LYS A 386 -10.63 -33.32 -4.26
CA LYS A 386 -10.89 -34.75 -4.43
C LYS A 386 -9.76 -35.45 -5.18
N THR A 387 -9.23 -34.82 -6.22
CA THR A 387 -8.16 -35.40 -7.04
C THR A 387 -6.83 -35.47 -6.29
N TYR A 388 -6.43 -34.40 -5.61
CA TYR A 388 -5.06 -34.23 -5.11
C TYR A 388 -4.92 -34.33 -3.58
N MET A 389 -6.01 -34.23 -2.83
CA MET A 389 -6.01 -34.34 -1.35
C MET A 389 -6.69 -35.63 -0.86
N GLY A 390 -6.49 -36.74 -1.59
CA GLY A 390 -6.86 -38.07 -1.12
C GLY A 390 -8.36 -38.36 -1.11
N ASN A 391 -9.11 -37.80 -2.07
CA ASN A 391 -10.56 -37.96 -2.19
C ASN A 391 -11.35 -37.51 -0.94
N ARG A 392 -10.80 -36.56 -0.19
CA ARG A 392 -11.45 -35.97 0.98
C ARG A 392 -12.63 -35.06 0.58
N PRO A 393 -13.67 -34.94 1.44
CA PRO A 393 -14.74 -33.97 1.23
C PRO A 393 -14.25 -32.53 1.51
N GLY A 394 -15.10 -31.55 1.21
CA GLY A 394 -14.79 -30.15 1.44
C GLY A 394 -13.88 -29.54 0.38
N ILE A 395 -13.22 -28.44 0.76
CA ILE A 395 -12.20 -27.76 -0.05
C ILE A 395 -10.89 -27.65 0.72
N CYS A 396 -9.79 -28.00 0.07
CA CYS A 396 -8.48 -27.42 0.35
C CYS A 396 -8.32 -26.27 -0.65
N VAL A 397 -8.44 -25.02 -0.19
CA VAL A 397 -8.27 -23.88 -1.08
C VAL A 397 -6.78 -23.73 -1.40
N PRO A 398 -6.38 -23.78 -2.69
CA PRO A 398 -4.99 -23.59 -3.06
C PRO A 398 -4.48 -22.20 -2.64
N GLU A 399 -3.32 -22.15 -1.99
CA GLU A 399 -2.65 -20.89 -1.64
C GLU A 399 -2.31 -20.08 -2.88
N THR A 400 -1.69 -20.74 -3.85
CA THR A 400 -1.48 -20.21 -5.20
C THR A 400 -2.55 -20.79 -6.11
N MET A 401 -3.62 -20.04 -6.33
CA MET A 401 -4.77 -20.51 -7.06
C MET A 401 -4.85 -19.90 -8.45
N ARG A 402 -4.93 -20.74 -9.48
CA ARG A 402 -5.29 -20.29 -10.82
C ARG A 402 -6.72 -19.73 -10.82
N PHE A 403 -7.01 -18.74 -11.65
CA PHE A 403 -8.31 -18.07 -11.73
C PHE A 403 -9.55 -18.99 -11.92
N ASN A 404 -9.34 -20.27 -12.29
CA ASN A 404 -10.37 -21.29 -12.47
C ASN A 404 -10.46 -22.32 -11.32
N GLY A 405 -9.83 -22.06 -10.17
CA GLY A 405 -10.00 -22.84 -8.95
C GLY A 405 -9.06 -24.03 -8.77
N ASN A 406 -8.07 -24.22 -9.65
CA ASN A 406 -7.07 -25.27 -9.49
C ASN A 406 -5.76 -24.72 -8.89
N GLY A 407 -4.94 -25.59 -8.31
CA GLY A 407 -3.72 -25.21 -7.59
C GLY A 407 -2.47 -25.11 -8.45
N PHE A 408 -2.59 -25.07 -9.78
CA PHE A 408 -1.40 -24.97 -10.65
C PHE A 408 -0.78 -23.56 -10.59
N GLN A 409 0.54 -23.51 -10.42
CA GLN A 409 1.31 -22.26 -10.30
C GLN A 409 2.13 -21.93 -11.57
N ASP A 410 2.21 -22.84 -12.55
CA ASP A 410 2.90 -22.61 -13.83
C ASP A 410 2.26 -23.47 -14.93
N ASP A 411 1.85 -22.86 -16.04
CA ASP A 411 1.28 -23.59 -17.18
C ASP A 411 2.28 -24.52 -17.90
N ALA A 412 3.59 -24.23 -17.81
CA ALA A 412 4.66 -25.02 -18.40
C ALA A 412 5.14 -26.15 -17.47
N LYS A 413 5.10 -25.92 -16.14
CA LYS A 413 5.49 -26.89 -15.11
C LYS A 413 4.41 -27.00 -14.02
N PRO A 414 3.20 -27.50 -14.36
CA PRO A 414 2.03 -27.43 -13.49
C PRO A 414 2.23 -28.01 -12.10
N PHE A 415 3.01 -29.08 -11.98
CA PHE A 415 3.26 -29.78 -10.70
C PHE A 415 4.57 -29.38 -10.01
N SER A 416 5.24 -28.30 -10.45
CA SER A 416 6.50 -27.87 -9.81
C SER A 416 6.29 -27.32 -8.39
N ASP A 417 5.14 -26.71 -8.15
CA ASP A 417 4.69 -26.23 -6.84
C ASP A 417 3.15 -26.13 -6.81
N ALA A 418 2.47 -27.21 -7.19
CA ALA A 418 1.01 -27.19 -7.19
C ALA A 418 0.50 -27.13 -5.74
N SER A 419 -0.33 -26.14 -5.46
CA SER A 419 -0.96 -25.93 -4.15
C SER A 419 -2.05 -26.98 -3.88
N CYS A 420 -2.19 -27.42 -2.62
CA CYS A 420 -3.14 -28.46 -2.21
C CYS A 420 -2.99 -29.75 -3.04
N ASP A 421 -1.76 -30.26 -3.14
CA ASP A 421 -1.42 -31.56 -3.68
C ASP A 421 -0.55 -32.35 -2.69
N GLN A 422 -1.20 -33.25 -1.93
CA GLN A 422 -0.55 -34.03 -0.86
C GLN A 422 0.55 -34.97 -1.37
N ALA A 423 0.67 -35.17 -2.69
CA ALA A 423 1.74 -35.97 -3.27
C ALA A 423 3.05 -35.19 -3.44
N LEU A 424 3.01 -33.86 -3.31
CA LEU A 424 4.14 -32.96 -3.47
C LEU A 424 4.70 -32.53 -2.12
N SER A 425 6.02 -32.45 -2.04
CA SER A 425 6.74 -31.81 -0.92
C SER A 425 7.43 -30.58 -1.48
N THR A 426 6.65 -29.51 -1.58
CA THR A 426 7.04 -28.20 -2.15
C THR A 426 6.51 -27.10 -1.24
N TRP A 427 6.72 -25.83 -1.62
CA TRP A 427 6.29 -24.65 -0.88
C TRP A 427 4.82 -24.73 -0.49
N ASN A 428 3.96 -25.05 -1.46
CA ASN A 428 2.51 -25.00 -1.27
C ASN A 428 1.78 -26.35 -1.34
N GLY A 429 2.49 -27.45 -1.54
CA GLY A 429 1.90 -28.80 -1.70
C GLY A 429 0.88 -29.14 -0.60
N GLU A 430 1.23 -28.90 0.67
CA GLU A 430 0.34 -29.12 1.82
C GLU A 430 0.09 -27.84 2.64
N THR A 431 0.04 -26.67 1.99
CA THR A 431 -0.52 -25.45 2.61
C THR A 431 -2.04 -25.57 2.67
N VAL A 432 -2.54 -26.00 3.83
CA VAL A 432 -3.96 -26.35 4.05
C VAL A 432 -4.75 -25.32 4.85
N SER A 433 -4.13 -24.20 5.24
CA SER A 433 -4.74 -23.17 6.10
C SER A 433 -5.41 -22.01 5.33
N THR A 434 -5.10 -21.86 4.03
CA THR A 434 -5.58 -20.75 3.18
C THR A 434 -7.10 -20.60 3.20
N GLY A 435 -7.84 -21.69 3.02
CA GLY A 435 -9.30 -21.65 3.00
C GLY A 435 -9.90 -21.23 4.34
N ALA A 436 -9.23 -21.57 5.44
CA ALA A 436 -9.67 -21.19 6.77
C ALA A 436 -9.54 -19.69 6.99
N GLU A 437 -8.47 -19.08 6.50
CA GLU A 437 -8.33 -17.65 6.59
C GLU A 437 -9.30 -16.90 5.67
N ILE A 438 -9.51 -17.35 4.44
CA ILE A 438 -10.56 -16.78 3.57
C ILE A 438 -11.90 -16.82 4.30
N GLY A 439 -12.22 -17.94 4.95
CA GLY A 439 -13.41 -18.07 5.80
C GLY A 439 -13.42 -17.10 6.99
N MET A 440 -12.27 -16.84 7.61
CA MET A 440 -12.15 -15.83 8.67
C MET A 440 -12.37 -14.41 8.14
N TRP A 441 -11.90 -14.06 6.95
CA TRP A 441 -12.19 -12.75 6.36
C TRP A 441 -13.66 -12.58 5.95
N VAL A 442 -14.32 -13.65 5.49
CA VAL A 442 -15.79 -13.66 5.32
C VAL A 442 -16.47 -13.32 6.64
N TRP A 443 -16.03 -13.94 7.74
CA TRP A 443 -16.59 -13.69 9.05
C TRP A 443 -16.31 -12.26 9.54
N GLN A 444 -15.08 -11.76 9.44
CA GLN A 444 -14.69 -10.42 9.87
C GLN A 444 -15.39 -9.31 9.06
N GLN A 445 -15.52 -9.49 7.75
CA GLN A 445 -16.27 -8.56 6.92
C GLN A 445 -17.77 -8.57 7.26
N TYR A 446 -18.36 -9.74 7.54
CA TYR A 446 -19.73 -9.82 8.04
C TYR A 446 -19.89 -9.12 9.39
N LEU A 447 -19.00 -9.36 10.35
CA LEU A 447 -19.06 -8.73 11.66
C LEU A 447 -18.99 -7.21 11.54
N THR A 448 -18.09 -6.69 10.70
CA THR A 448 -17.91 -5.25 10.48
C THR A 448 -19.09 -4.62 9.74
N THR A 449 -19.59 -5.24 8.68
CA THR A 449 -20.65 -4.64 7.83
C THR A 449 -22.06 -4.92 8.33
N GLY A 450 -22.27 -6.01 9.07
CA GLY A 450 -23.58 -6.57 9.38
C GLY A 450 -24.31 -7.19 8.18
N ASP A 451 -23.66 -7.32 7.01
CA ASP A 451 -24.30 -7.78 5.79
C ASP A 451 -24.53 -9.30 5.78
N LYS A 452 -25.74 -9.70 6.17
CA LYS A 452 -26.17 -11.11 6.15
C LYS A 452 -26.24 -11.70 4.75
N ALA A 453 -26.47 -10.90 3.70
CA ALA A 453 -26.51 -11.40 2.33
C ALA A 453 -25.10 -11.76 1.86
N PHE A 454 -24.11 -10.92 2.17
CA PHE A 454 -22.70 -11.23 1.98
C PHE A 454 -22.31 -12.51 2.73
N LEU A 455 -22.67 -12.63 4.01
CA LEU A 455 -22.38 -13.85 4.78
C LEU A 455 -23.01 -15.08 4.14
N ALA A 456 -24.30 -15.03 3.77
CA ALA A 456 -24.99 -16.16 3.15
C ALA A 456 -24.37 -16.58 1.81
N ALA A 457 -23.92 -15.62 1.00
CA ALA A 457 -23.29 -15.89 -0.29
C ALA A 457 -21.91 -16.55 -0.15
N ASN A 458 -21.17 -16.23 0.91
CA ASN A 458 -19.78 -16.67 1.11
C ASN A 458 -19.60 -17.77 2.17
N TYR A 459 -20.62 -18.03 2.99
CA TYR A 459 -20.63 -19.09 4.00
C TYR A 459 -20.27 -20.49 3.46
N PRO A 460 -20.61 -20.88 2.22
CA PRO A 460 -20.14 -22.14 1.64
C PRO A 460 -18.61 -22.32 1.66
N LEU A 461 -17.82 -21.25 1.60
CA LEU A 461 -16.36 -21.33 1.76
C LEU A 461 -15.98 -21.81 3.16
N MET A 462 -16.56 -21.18 4.20
CA MET A 462 -16.34 -21.55 5.60
C MET A 462 -16.79 -22.99 5.89
N GLN A 463 -17.99 -23.35 5.40
CA GLN A 463 -18.56 -24.68 5.56
C GLN A 463 -17.66 -25.76 4.96
N GLN A 464 -17.27 -25.59 3.70
CA GLN A 464 -16.52 -26.60 2.96
C GLN A 464 -15.08 -26.74 3.45
N GLU A 465 -14.47 -25.66 3.91
CA GLU A 465 -13.15 -25.73 4.55
C GLU A 465 -13.22 -26.50 5.88
N CYS A 466 -14.21 -26.20 6.73
CA CYS A 466 -14.46 -26.95 7.96
C CYS A 466 -14.63 -28.46 7.71
N GLU A 467 -15.39 -28.83 6.67
CA GLU A 467 -15.56 -30.24 6.27
C GLU A 467 -14.23 -30.89 5.85
N PHE A 468 -13.37 -30.15 5.14
CA PHE A 468 -12.05 -30.62 4.74
C PHE A 468 -11.14 -30.80 5.95
N LEU A 469 -10.98 -29.80 6.81
CA LEU A 469 -10.10 -29.87 7.99
C LEU A 469 -10.50 -30.98 8.98
N LEU A 470 -11.81 -31.22 9.15
CA LEU A 470 -12.31 -32.33 9.96
C LEU A 470 -11.93 -33.71 9.39
N ALA A 471 -11.85 -33.82 8.06
CA ALA A 471 -11.48 -35.05 7.34
C ALA A 471 -9.97 -35.20 7.10
N TYR A 472 -9.23 -34.08 7.09
CA TYR A 472 -7.78 -34.05 6.93
C TYR A 472 -7.07 -34.41 8.23
N THR A 473 -7.61 -33.97 9.37
CA THR A 473 -7.09 -34.29 10.71
C THR A 473 -7.67 -35.58 11.28
N SER A 474 -6.91 -36.23 12.17
CA SER A 474 -7.35 -37.45 12.87
C SER A 474 -7.10 -37.36 14.38
N VAL A 475 -8.00 -37.94 15.19
CA VAL A 475 -7.84 -37.92 16.66
C VAL A 475 -6.81 -38.97 17.08
N GLY A 476 -5.71 -38.53 17.67
CA GLY A 476 -4.63 -39.35 18.20
C GLY A 476 -4.94 -39.98 19.57
N GLY A 477 -3.95 -40.70 20.11
CA GLY A 477 -4.08 -41.40 21.38
C GLY A 477 -4.19 -40.49 22.61
N ASP A 478 -3.81 -39.22 22.47
CA ASP A 478 -3.96 -38.15 23.47
C ASP A 478 -5.34 -37.47 23.42
N GLY A 479 -6.20 -37.88 22.48
CA GLY A 479 -7.51 -37.29 22.25
C GLY A 479 -7.48 -35.97 21.46
N LYS A 480 -6.32 -35.59 20.89
CA LYS A 480 -6.16 -34.39 20.07
C LYS A 480 -6.13 -34.70 18.58
N ARG A 481 -6.50 -33.73 17.75
CA ARG A 481 -6.53 -33.81 16.29
C ARG A 481 -5.16 -33.46 15.73
N HIS A 482 -4.59 -34.40 14.98
CA HIS A 482 -3.25 -34.28 14.42
C HIS A 482 -3.28 -34.43 12.91
N ALA A 483 -2.35 -33.74 12.24
CA ALA A 483 -2.03 -33.93 10.83
C ALA A 483 -0.59 -33.53 10.53
N VAL A 484 -0.07 -34.06 9.42
CA VAL A 484 1.16 -33.57 8.80
C VAL A 484 0.73 -32.60 7.71
N ALA A 485 1.33 -31.42 7.66
CA ALA A 485 1.07 -30.38 6.67
C ALA A 485 2.27 -29.42 6.61
N ASN A 486 2.21 -28.41 5.75
CA ASN A 486 3.22 -27.36 5.78
C ASN A 486 2.87 -26.29 6.84
N ALA A 487 3.88 -25.81 7.57
CA ALA A 487 3.84 -24.49 8.20
C ALA A 487 4.08 -23.46 7.09
N HIS A 488 2.99 -23.14 6.41
CA HIS A 488 2.94 -22.38 5.17
C HIS A 488 4.13 -22.69 4.23
N GLU A 489 4.78 -21.71 3.63
CA GLU A 489 5.93 -21.95 2.76
C GLU A 489 7.23 -22.23 3.54
N ASN A 490 7.24 -22.02 4.86
CA ASN A 490 8.43 -22.08 5.70
C ASN A 490 8.91 -23.51 5.99
N GLN A 491 8.10 -24.36 6.62
CA GLN A 491 8.49 -25.74 6.94
C GLN A 491 7.55 -26.72 6.27
N TRP A 492 8.09 -27.67 5.51
CA TRP A 492 7.27 -28.60 4.72
C TRP A 492 7.05 -29.92 5.45
N ASN A 493 5.85 -30.48 5.28
CA ASN A 493 5.46 -31.82 5.76
C ASN A 493 5.81 -32.05 7.24
N VAL A 494 5.50 -31.07 8.08
CA VAL A 494 5.75 -31.09 9.51
C VAL A 494 4.52 -31.51 10.30
N GLN A 495 4.73 -32.11 11.47
CA GLN A 495 3.66 -32.49 12.37
C GLN A 495 3.08 -31.26 13.09
N ASP A 496 1.75 -31.10 13.00
CA ASP A 496 0.98 -30.05 13.68
C ASP A 496 1.58 -28.64 13.51
N PRO A 497 1.64 -28.12 12.27
CA PRO A 497 2.11 -26.77 12.05
C PRO A 497 1.14 -25.74 12.67
N VAL A 498 1.70 -24.60 13.07
CA VAL A 498 1.00 -23.58 13.86
C VAL A 498 -0.18 -22.97 13.12
N ASN A 499 -0.03 -22.67 11.83
CA ASN A 499 -1.08 -22.15 10.94
C ASN A 499 -2.28 -23.11 10.82
N LEU A 500 -2.08 -24.43 10.84
CA LEU A 500 -3.18 -25.42 10.86
C LEU A 500 -3.91 -25.40 12.21
N ILE A 501 -3.17 -25.27 13.31
CA ILE A 501 -3.76 -25.15 14.65
C ILE A 501 -4.57 -23.85 14.74
N ASP A 502 -4.03 -22.73 14.27
CA ASP A 502 -4.71 -21.44 14.23
C ASP A 502 -5.96 -21.49 13.36
N ALA A 503 -5.87 -22.06 12.15
CA ALA A 503 -7.00 -22.29 11.26
C ALA A 503 -8.16 -23.00 11.98
N MET A 504 -7.90 -24.12 12.67
CA MET A 504 -8.95 -24.82 13.40
C MET A 504 -9.47 -24.04 14.62
N LYS A 505 -8.58 -23.40 15.40
CA LYS A 505 -8.95 -22.63 16.60
C LYS A 505 -9.82 -21.42 16.25
N ALA A 506 -9.61 -20.80 15.11
CA ALA A 506 -10.35 -19.62 14.66
C ALA A 506 -11.61 -19.98 13.83
N LEU A 507 -11.47 -20.83 12.82
CA LEU A 507 -12.55 -21.08 11.86
C LEU A 507 -13.68 -21.90 12.46
N PHE A 508 -13.41 -22.91 13.31
CA PHE A 508 -14.48 -23.76 13.83
C PHE A 508 -15.49 -22.97 14.68
N PRO A 509 -15.08 -22.14 15.67
CA PRO A 509 -16.02 -21.28 16.40
C PRO A 509 -16.70 -20.23 15.51
N ALA A 510 -15.98 -19.64 14.55
CA ALA A 510 -16.53 -18.66 13.63
C ALA A 510 -17.63 -19.27 12.74
N THR A 511 -17.40 -20.47 12.19
CA THR A 511 -18.38 -21.21 11.38
C THR A 511 -19.61 -21.60 12.19
N VAL A 512 -19.43 -22.02 13.45
CA VAL A 512 -20.57 -22.27 14.35
C VAL A 512 -21.41 -20.99 14.53
N SER A 513 -20.75 -19.85 14.74
CA SER A 513 -21.42 -18.56 14.92
C SER A 513 -22.13 -18.10 13.64
N ALA A 514 -21.50 -18.26 12.48
CA ALA A 514 -22.07 -17.97 11.17
C ALA A 514 -23.29 -18.86 10.86
N ALA A 515 -23.18 -20.16 11.11
CA ALA A 515 -24.27 -21.11 10.93
C ALA A 515 -25.48 -20.76 11.80
N HIS A 516 -25.26 -20.36 13.05
CA HIS A 516 -26.33 -19.84 13.92
C HIS A 516 -26.93 -18.52 13.40
N ALA A 517 -26.10 -17.59 12.94
CA ALA A 517 -26.55 -16.30 12.39
C ALA A 517 -27.43 -16.47 11.13
N LEU A 518 -27.14 -17.51 10.34
CA LEU A 518 -27.89 -17.92 9.15
C LEU A 518 -28.98 -18.96 9.41
N ASN A 519 -29.04 -19.53 10.62
CA ASN A 519 -29.92 -20.63 10.98
C ASN A 519 -29.81 -21.85 10.03
N THR A 520 -28.59 -22.33 9.80
CA THR A 520 -28.27 -23.48 8.92
C THR A 520 -27.31 -24.48 9.61
N ASP A 521 -27.06 -25.61 8.95
CA ASP A 521 -25.93 -26.52 9.20
C ASP A 521 -25.79 -27.11 10.62
N ALA A 522 -26.92 -27.38 11.29
CA ALA A 522 -26.93 -27.96 12.64
C ALA A 522 -26.06 -29.23 12.81
N SER A 523 -25.92 -30.04 11.75
CA SER A 523 -25.04 -31.22 11.76
C SER A 523 -23.56 -30.83 11.83
N LEU A 524 -23.11 -29.91 10.97
CA LEU A 524 -21.72 -29.43 10.98
C LEU A 524 -21.42 -28.71 12.29
N VAL A 525 -22.34 -27.88 12.79
CA VAL A 525 -22.23 -27.23 14.10
C VAL A 525 -21.92 -28.25 15.20
N SER A 526 -22.66 -29.36 15.24
CA SER A 526 -22.46 -30.42 16.24
C SER A 526 -21.07 -31.07 16.11
N GLN A 527 -20.59 -31.29 14.88
CA GLN A 527 -19.27 -31.86 14.61
C GLN A 527 -18.15 -30.91 15.03
N LEU A 528 -18.27 -29.62 14.69
CA LEU A 528 -17.30 -28.58 15.04
C LEU A 528 -17.22 -28.40 16.56
N GLN A 529 -18.35 -28.34 17.25
CA GLN A 529 -18.39 -28.25 18.72
C GLN A 529 -17.70 -29.44 19.39
N ALA A 530 -17.83 -30.65 18.83
CA ALA A 530 -17.12 -31.82 19.32
C ALA A 530 -15.60 -31.79 19.00
N ALA A 531 -15.21 -31.15 17.89
CA ALA A 531 -13.83 -31.06 17.44
C ALA A 531 -13.02 -29.96 18.15
N ILE A 532 -13.62 -28.83 18.53
CA ILE A 532 -12.95 -27.72 19.21
C ILE A 532 -12.09 -28.15 20.41
N PRO A 533 -12.57 -28.95 21.39
CA PRO A 533 -11.73 -29.39 22.51
C PRO A 533 -10.62 -30.38 22.12
N GLN A 534 -10.71 -30.97 20.92
CA GLN A 534 -9.72 -31.88 20.36
C GLN A 534 -8.59 -31.13 19.64
N ILE A 535 -8.64 -29.81 19.48
CA ILE A 535 -7.55 -29.07 18.83
C ILE A 535 -6.29 -29.11 19.74
N PRO A 536 -5.08 -29.35 19.20
CA PRO A 536 -3.84 -29.34 19.98
C PRO A 536 -3.56 -28.00 20.67
N ASP A 537 -2.65 -28.05 21.65
CA ASP A 537 -2.01 -26.86 22.18
C ASP A 537 -0.97 -26.33 21.18
N TYR A 538 -0.59 -25.07 21.32
CA TYR A 538 0.39 -24.47 20.43
C TYR A 538 1.77 -25.14 20.55
N PRO A 539 2.46 -25.42 19.42
CA PRO A 539 3.86 -25.81 19.43
C PRO A 539 4.71 -24.71 20.06
N ARG A 540 5.75 -25.11 20.79
CA ARG A 540 6.66 -24.19 21.46
C ARG A 540 8.11 -24.57 21.20
N THR A 541 8.96 -23.55 21.11
CA THR A 541 10.40 -23.73 20.99
C THR A 541 11.18 -22.76 21.88
N ASP A 542 12.48 -22.97 22.00
CA ASP A 542 13.35 -22.10 22.78
C ASP A 542 13.67 -20.82 21.99
N ALA A 543 13.55 -19.65 22.62
CA ALA A 543 13.82 -18.36 22.00
C ALA A 543 15.26 -18.22 21.47
N ALA A 544 16.21 -18.93 22.08
CA ALA A 544 17.63 -18.76 21.79
C ALA A 544 18.05 -19.40 20.46
N THR A 545 17.48 -20.57 20.12
CA THR A 545 17.90 -21.35 18.95
C THR A 545 16.77 -21.77 18.03
N HIS A 546 15.52 -21.72 18.50
CA HIS A 546 14.34 -22.20 17.78
C HIS A 546 14.48 -23.67 17.32
N GLN A 547 15.14 -24.51 18.12
CA GLN A 547 15.45 -25.91 17.75
C GLN A 547 14.95 -26.93 18.77
N GLN A 548 14.54 -26.53 19.97
CA GLN A 548 14.05 -27.45 21.00
C GLN A 548 12.54 -27.53 20.94
N ASN A 549 11.96 -28.74 20.90
CA ASN A 549 10.53 -28.90 21.08
C ASN A 549 10.19 -28.82 22.58
N LEU A 550 9.37 -27.84 22.96
CA LEU A 550 9.01 -27.56 24.34
C LEU A 550 7.52 -27.77 24.57
N THR A 551 7.16 -28.04 25.83
CA THR A 551 5.75 -28.08 26.26
C THR A 551 5.35 -26.74 26.89
N ALA A 552 4.05 -26.52 27.07
CA ALA A 552 3.53 -25.31 27.72
C ALA A 552 4.08 -25.03 29.13
N SER A 553 4.65 -26.03 29.82
CA SER A 553 5.28 -25.81 31.13
C SER A 553 6.58 -25.01 31.06
N ALA A 554 7.20 -24.90 29.88
CA ALA A 554 8.41 -24.09 29.68
C ALA A 554 8.15 -22.58 29.91
N ASP A 555 6.91 -22.13 29.80
CA ASP A 555 6.49 -20.74 30.03
C ASP A 555 6.93 -20.20 31.39
N ALA A 556 7.01 -21.07 32.41
CA ALA A 556 7.46 -20.71 33.76
C ALA A 556 8.91 -20.20 33.80
N SER A 557 9.73 -20.54 32.80
CA SER A 557 11.11 -20.04 32.65
C SER A 557 11.18 -18.72 31.89
N GLY A 558 10.15 -18.39 31.10
CA GLY A 558 10.10 -17.20 30.25
C GLY A 558 11.09 -17.23 29.08
N THR A 559 11.61 -18.40 28.69
CA THR A 559 12.59 -18.55 27.58
C THR A 559 12.02 -19.27 26.36
N ASP A 560 10.73 -19.60 26.37
CA ASP A 560 10.03 -20.22 25.26
C ASP A 560 9.29 -19.17 24.40
N VAL A 561 9.10 -19.53 23.14
CA VAL A 561 8.32 -18.81 22.12
C VAL A 561 7.37 -19.78 21.43
N LEU A 562 6.42 -19.26 20.67
CA LEU A 562 5.63 -20.07 19.75
C LEU A 562 6.57 -20.66 18.69
N GLY A 563 6.36 -21.92 18.33
CA GLY A 563 7.08 -22.58 17.25
C GLY A 563 6.24 -22.61 15.97
N GLN A 564 6.88 -22.74 14.81
CA GLN A 564 6.18 -22.93 13.53
C GLN A 564 5.51 -24.31 13.44
N SER A 565 6.02 -25.30 14.16
CA SER A 565 5.47 -26.65 14.23
C SER A 565 5.96 -27.40 15.48
N SER A 566 5.44 -28.60 15.72
CA SER A 566 5.98 -29.50 16.76
C SER A 566 7.36 -30.08 16.43
N GLN A 567 7.93 -29.72 15.27
CA GLN A 567 9.22 -30.17 14.76
C GLN A 567 10.14 -28.97 14.47
N PRO A 568 10.60 -28.24 15.49
CA PRO A 568 11.37 -26.99 15.32
C PRO A 568 12.71 -27.15 14.58
N THR A 569 13.23 -28.38 14.44
CA THR A 569 14.45 -28.67 13.66
C THR A 569 14.19 -28.96 12.18
N ALA A 570 12.92 -28.92 11.74
CA ALA A 570 12.59 -29.07 10.33
C ALA A 570 13.25 -27.96 9.49
N THR A 571 13.62 -28.32 8.26
CA THR A 571 14.26 -27.38 7.33
C THR A 571 13.33 -26.19 7.07
N VAL A 572 13.90 -24.99 7.17
CA VAL A 572 13.23 -23.75 6.81
C VAL A 572 13.56 -23.42 5.35
N HIS A 573 12.52 -23.18 4.56
CA HIS A 573 12.59 -22.93 3.12
C HIS A 573 12.28 -21.47 2.77
N ASN A 574 11.34 -20.83 3.49
CA ASN A 574 10.93 -19.43 3.28
C ASN A 574 11.29 -18.52 4.49
N SER A 575 10.85 -17.26 4.43
CA SER A 575 11.15 -16.22 5.42
C SER A 575 9.91 -15.52 5.97
N GLU A 576 9.02 -16.28 6.61
CA GLU A 576 7.79 -15.77 7.23
C GLU A 576 7.74 -16.05 8.74
N ASN A 577 6.90 -15.31 9.48
CA ASN A 577 6.73 -15.50 10.93
C ASN A 577 5.39 -16.20 11.22
N ASP A 578 5.26 -17.47 10.81
CA ASP A 578 4.00 -18.24 11.00
C ASP A 578 3.64 -18.38 12.48
N ASP A 579 4.65 -18.38 13.35
CA ASP A 579 4.55 -18.43 14.80
C ASP A 579 3.87 -17.19 15.42
N LEU A 580 3.57 -16.16 14.61
CA LEU A 580 2.80 -14.99 14.99
C LEU A 580 1.41 -14.91 14.35
N GLU A 581 0.97 -15.90 13.56
CA GLU A 581 -0.35 -15.90 12.92
C GLU A 581 -1.51 -15.92 13.94
N ALA A 582 -1.28 -16.54 15.09
CA ALA A 582 -2.20 -16.52 16.23
C ALA A 582 -2.47 -15.08 16.75
N VAL A 583 -1.51 -14.15 16.60
CA VAL A 583 -1.70 -12.73 16.95
C VAL A 583 -2.47 -12.03 15.84
N TRP A 584 -2.00 -12.20 14.60
CA TRP A 584 -2.63 -11.70 13.39
C TRP A 584 -2.20 -12.59 12.22
N PRO A 585 -3.12 -13.08 11.37
CA PRO A 585 -4.49 -12.59 11.18
C PRO A 585 -5.60 -13.32 11.98
N TYR A 586 -5.29 -14.39 12.71
CA TYR A 586 -6.34 -15.24 13.31
C TYR A 586 -6.99 -14.68 14.58
N ASN A 587 -6.41 -13.62 15.17
CA ASN A 587 -6.97 -12.90 16.31
C ASN A 587 -7.16 -13.78 17.58
N LEU A 588 -6.32 -14.79 17.76
CA LEU A 588 -6.40 -15.79 18.84
C LEU A 588 -5.61 -15.38 20.10
N ILE A 589 -4.55 -14.58 19.94
CA ILE A 589 -3.74 -14.06 21.04
C ILE A 589 -3.73 -12.53 20.97
N GLY A 590 -4.58 -11.92 21.80
CA GLY A 590 -4.62 -10.48 22.01
C GLY A 590 -4.26 -10.09 23.44
N ASP A 591 -4.46 -8.81 23.78
CA ASP A 591 -4.15 -8.26 25.09
C ASP A 591 -4.99 -8.79 26.28
N THR A 592 -6.10 -9.46 26.00
CA THR A 592 -6.94 -10.17 26.99
C THR A 592 -6.52 -11.64 27.16
N SER A 593 -5.61 -12.14 26.31
CA SER A 593 -5.17 -13.53 26.33
C SER A 593 -4.12 -13.76 27.42
N PRO A 594 -4.19 -14.90 28.16
CA PRO A 594 -3.10 -15.29 29.05
C PRO A 594 -1.80 -15.62 28.31
N LEU A 595 -1.86 -15.82 26.98
CA LEU A 595 -0.69 -16.07 26.14
C LEU A 595 0.00 -14.79 25.65
N LEU A 596 -0.50 -13.60 26.01
CA LEU A 596 0.12 -12.34 25.59
C LEU A 596 1.62 -12.24 25.91
N PRO A 597 2.11 -12.64 27.11
CA PRO A 597 3.54 -12.61 27.39
C PRO A 597 4.36 -13.52 26.47
N LEU A 598 3.81 -14.68 26.07
CA LEU A 598 4.46 -15.59 25.12
C LEU A 598 4.53 -14.96 23.74
N ALA A 599 3.42 -14.42 23.22
CA ALA A 599 3.40 -13.80 21.90
C ALA A 599 4.34 -12.58 21.79
N ARG A 600 4.46 -11.78 22.87
CA ARG A 600 5.43 -10.68 22.93
C ARG A 600 6.88 -11.16 22.89
N ARG A 601 7.19 -12.30 23.53
CA ARG A 601 8.51 -12.94 23.42
C ARG A 601 8.73 -13.43 21.98
N THR A 602 7.78 -14.16 21.41
CA THR A 602 7.85 -14.61 20.00
C THR A 602 8.14 -13.44 19.06
N TYR A 603 7.42 -12.32 19.19
CA TYR A 603 7.67 -11.15 18.35
C TYR A 603 9.06 -10.55 18.55
N THR A 604 9.54 -10.52 19.80
CA THR A 604 10.88 -9.98 20.14
C THR A 604 12.00 -10.85 19.57
N ASP A 605 11.83 -12.17 19.63
CA ASP A 605 12.82 -13.17 19.21
C ASP A 605 12.56 -13.71 17.78
N ARG A 606 11.64 -13.07 17.02
CA ARG A 606 11.25 -13.55 15.68
C ARG A 606 12.46 -13.59 14.74
N VAL A 607 12.50 -14.61 13.90
CA VAL A 607 13.63 -14.85 13.00
C VAL A 607 13.65 -13.86 11.83
N ASN A 608 12.47 -13.55 11.28
CA ASN A 608 12.35 -12.70 10.10
C ASN A 608 11.92 -11.30 10.51
N VAL A 609 12.85 -10.34 10.49
CA VAL A 609 12.58 -8.92 10.80
C VAL A 609 12.71 -8.10 9.52
N HIS A 610 11.64 -7.43 9.11
CA HIS A 610 11.58 -6.57 7.92
C HIS A 610 12.08 -7.24 6.62
N GLN A 611 11.94 -8.57 6.50
CA GLN A 611 12.56 -9.35 5.42
C GLN A 611 11.85 -9.25 4.07
N ASN A 612 10.55 -8.94 4.06
CA ASN A 612 9.70 -8.88 2.87
C ASN A 612 8.85 -7.60 2.89
N ASP A 613 8.43 -7.11 1.72
CA ASP A 613 7.55 -5.93 1.59
C ASP A 613 6.13 -6.21 2.13
N TRP A 614 5.69 -7.47 2.06
CA TRP A 614 4.47 -7.99 2.69
C TRP A 614 4.60 -8.29 4.19
N SER A 615 5.71 -7.94 4.85
CA SER A 615 5.89 -8.18 6.29
C SER A 615 4.77 -7.54 7.12
N PHE A 616 4.31 -8.30 8.13
CA PHE A 616 3.26 -7.88 9.07
C PHE A 616 3.80 -7.43 10.43
N ASP A 617 5.10 -7.19 10.54
CA ASP A 617 5.77 -6.82 11.81
C ASP A 617 5.05 -5.65 12.51
N ALA A 618 4.77 -4.56 11.79
CA ALA A 618 4.08 -3.40 12.34
C ALA A 618 2.63 -3.71 12.79
N VAL A 619 1.93 -4.58 12.07
CA VAL A 619 0.55 -4.99 12.38
C VAL A 619 0.53 -5.85 13.64
N GLN A 620 1.46 -6.79 13.75
CA GLN A 620 1.64 -7.64 14.91
C GLN A 620 2.06 -6.81 16.14
N ALA A 621 2.97 -5.84 15.98
CA ALA A 621 3.33 -4.88 17.03
C ALA A 621 2.11 -4.09 17.52
N ALA A 622 1.23 -3.65 16.60
CA ALA A 622 -0.01 -2.95 16.96
C ALA A 622 -0.96 -3.85 17.77
N ARG A 623 -1.14 -5.12 17.36
CA ARG A 623 -1.94 -6.12 18.11
C ARG A 623 -1.37 -6.48 19.47
N LEU A 624 -0.05 -6.42 19.62
CA LEU A 624 0.65 -6.67 20.88
C LEU A 624 0.75 -5.44 21.78
N ALA A 625 0.17 -4.31 21.37
CA ALA A 625 0.25 -3.02 22.06
C ALA A 625 1.70 -2.54 22.28
N GLN A 626 2.50 -2.54 21.21
CA GLN A 626 3.90 -2.11 21.18
C GLN A 626 4.09 -0.86 20.28
N PRO A 627 3.65 0.33 20.72
CA PRO A 627 3.60 1.55 19.90
C PRO A 627 4.96 1.98 19.33
N ASP A 628 6.06 1.80 20.08
CA ASP A 628 7.40 2.17 19.59
C ASP A 628 7.83 1.28 18.42
N GLN A 629 7.46 0.00 18.45
CA GLN A 629 7.78 -0.94 17.38
C GLN A 629 6.92 -0.70 16.14
N VAL A 630 5.66 -0.27 16.29
CA VAL A 630 4.82 0.13 15.15
C VAL A 630 5.53 1.19 14.30
N ALA A 631 6.03 2.27 14.93
CA ALA A 631 6.70 3.33 14.19
C ALA A 631 8.03 2.87 13.58
N ALA A 632 8.82 2.09 14.32
CA ALA A 632 10.10 1.57 13.85
C ALA A 632 9.93 0.64 12.64
N ASP A 633 9.02 -0.32 12.74
CA ASP A 633 8.74 -1.30 11.68
C ASP A 633 8.17 -0.62 10.42
N LEU A 634 7.22 0.31 10.59
CA LEU A 634 6.65 1.06 9.46
C LEU A 634 7.71 1.86 8.71
N THR A 635 8.59 2.53 9.46
CA THR A 635 9.66 3.35 8.86
C THR A 635 10.65 2.46 8.12
N ALA A 636 11.15 1.41 8.77
CA ALA A 636 12.15 0.50 8.18
C ALA A 636 11.64 -0.19 6.91
N LEU A 637 10.41 -0.72 6.92
CA LEU A 637 9.80 -1.36 5.76
C LEU A 637 9.55 -0.36 4.62
N THR A 638 9.10 0.85 4.94
CA THR A 638 8.85 1.90 3.95
C THR A 638 10.14 2.35 3.27
N GLU A 639 11.18 2.68 4.04
CA GLU A 639 12.48 3.09 3.48
C GLU A 639 13.16 1.99 2.67
N LYS A 640 12.93 0.72 3.04
CA LYS A 640 13.52 -0.43 2.34
C LYS A 640 12.84 -0.73 1.00
N TYR A 641 11.51 -0.75 0.96
CA TYR A 641 10.79 -1.30 -0.20
C TYR A 641 10.12 -0.26 -1.09
N GLN A 642 9.84 0.94 -0.58
CA GLN A 642 9.21 1.97 -1.40
C GLN A 642 10.18 2.46 -2.48
N VAL A 643 9.78 2.34 -3.75
CA VAL A 643 10.61 2.73 -4.90
C VAL A 643 9.93 3.75 -5.79
N TYR A 644 8.61 3.63 -5.95
CA TYR A 644 7.88 4.40 -6.95
C TYR A 644 7.44 5.77 -6.40
N PRO A 645 7.38 6.82 -7.24
CA PRO A 645 6.88 8.14 -6.82
C PRO A 645 5.41 8.13 -6.39
N THR A 646 4.71 7.02 -6.61
CA THR A 646 3.33 6.78 -6.18
C THR A 646 3.23 6.27 -4.74
N GLY A 647 4.36 6.01 -4.08
CA GLY A 647 4.40 5.35 -2.79
C GLY A 647 4.36 3.81 -2.88
N MET A 648 4.20 3.22 -4.07
CA MET A 648 4.23 1.77 -4.25
C MET A 648 5.63 1.20 -4.03
N ALA A 649 5.69 -0.08 -3.68
CA ALA A 649 6.91 -0.82 -3.40
C ALA A 649 7.45 -1.58 -4.60
N ASP A 650 8.72 -1.95 -4.55
CA ASP A 650 9.30 -3.04 -5.34
C ASP A 650 9.67 -4.18 -4.40
N LEU A 651 9.15 -5.38 -4.66
CA LEU A 651 9.38 -6.56 -3.82
C LEU A 651 10.86 -6.81 -3.50
N TRP A 652 11.75 -6.59 -4.46
CA TRP A 652 13.18 -6.85 -4.29
C TRP A 652 13.98 -5.60 -3.93
N ALA A 653 13.32 -4.50 -3.53
CA ALA A 653 13.94 -3.23 -3.19
C ALA A 653 14.87 -2.67 -4.29
N ARG A 654 14.55 -2.94 -5.56
CA ARG A 654 15.39 -2.51 -6.70
C ARG A 654 15.11 -1.05 -7.00
N ALA A 655 16.15 -0.21 -6.98
CA ALA A 655 16.02 1.24 -7.20
C ALA A 655 15.36 1.62 -8.55
N SER A 656 15.49 0.77 -9.59
CA SER A 656 14.83 1.00 -10.89
C SER A 656 13.40 0.49 -10.95
N GLY A 657 13.00 -0.41 -10.06
CA GLY A 657 11.75 -1.17 -10.13
C GLY A 657 11.67 -2.09 -11.36
N THR A 658 10.76 -3.07 -11.34
CA THR A 658 10.29 -3.73 -12.58
C THR A 658 8.77 -3.76 -12.69
N GLU A 659 8.06 -3.93 -11.58
CA GLU A 659 6.61 -3.80 -11.49
C GLU A 659 6.25 -3.19 -10.12
N PRO A 660 5.16 -2.43 -10.01
CA PRO A 660 4.73 -1.85 -8.74
C PRO A 660 3.99 -2.87 -7.87
N TYR A 661 4.27 -2.87 -6.57
CA TYR A 661 3.60 -3.67 -5.54
C TYR A 661 2.84 -2.77 -4.57
N ILE A 662 1.60 -3.16 -4.23
CA ILE A 662 0.70 -2.38 -3.36
C ILE A 662 0.70 -2.85 -1.89
N GLU A 663 1.19 -4.06 -1.62
CA GLU A 663 1.04 -4.71 -0.31
C GLU A 663 1.66 -3.94 0.83
N GLN A 664 2.86 -3.40 0.63
CA GLN A 664 3.55 -2.62 1.65
C GLN A 664 2.69 -1.42 2.08
N GLN A 665 2.06 -0.71 1.14
CA GLN A 665 1.16 0.40 1.45
C GLN A 665 -0.12 -0.09 2.15
N ALA A 666 -0.64 -1.27 1.77
CA ALA A 666 -1.76 -1.89 2.46
C ALA A 666 -1.43 -2.21 3.92
N ASN A 667 -0.22 -2.72 4.18
CA ASN A 667 0.27 -3.02 5.53
C ASN A 667 0.52 -1.75 6.35
N VAL A 668 0.96 -0.64 5.71
CA VAL A 668 1.00 0.69 6.35
C VAL A 668 -0.41 1.11 6.77
N ALA A 669 -1.39 1.03 5.85
CA ALA A 669 -2.77 1.39 6.13
C ALA A 669 -3.37 0.54 7.27
N LEU A 670 -3.14 -0.77 7.24
CA LEU A 670 -3.59 -1.71 8.26
C LEU A 670 -2.98 -1.43 9.63
N ALA A 671 -1.65 -1.29 9.72
CA ALA A 671 -0.98 -1.04 10.99
C ALA A 671 -1.42 0.29 11.62
N ILE A 672 -1.62 1.34 10.80
CA ILE A 672 -2.20 2.61 11.28
C ILE A 672 -3.61 2.41 11.80
N ASN A 673 -4.44 1.64 11.08
CA ASN A 673 -5.81 1.35 11.52
C ASN A 673 -5.77 0.67 12.90
N GLU A 674 -5.03 -0.45 12.99
CA GLU A 674 -4.87 -1.26 14.20
C GLU A 674 -4.22 -0.50 15.36
N SER A 675 -3.42 0.54 15.10
CA SER A 675 -2.81 1.35 16.15
C SER A 675 -3.80 2.33 16.79
N LEU A 676 -4.80 2.77 16.03
CA LEU A 676 -5.75 3.80 16.46
C LEU A 676 -7.07 3.20 17.00
N VAL A 677 -7.64 2.17 16.38
CA VAL A 677 -8.87 1.49 16.85
C VAL A 677 -8.76 -0.01 16.59
N GLN A 678 -9.21 -0.82 17.56
CA GLN A 678 -9.33 -2.27 17.40
C GLN A 678 -10.65 -2.75 18.01
N ASP A 679 -11.35 -3.66 17.33
CA ASP A 679 -12.52 -4.35 17.87
C ASP A 679 -12.67 -5.81 17.39
N TYR A 680 -11.59 -6.39 16.86
CA TYR A 680 -11.54 -7.68 16.19
C TYR A 680 -12.10 -8.89 16.99
N ASP A 681 -12.20 -8.77 18.32
CA ASP A 681 -12.75 -9.78 19.25
C ASP A 681 -14.06 -9.33 19.94
N GLY A 682 -14.65 -8.21 19.50
CA GLY A 682 -15.84 -7.61 20.07
C GLY A 682 -15.58 -6.65 21.24
N LEU A 683 -14.32 -6.46 21.68
CA LEU A 683 -13.94 -5.43 22.64
C LEU A 683 -13.34 -4.22 21.91
N LEU A 684 -14.01 -3.08 21.98
CA LEU A 684 -13.52 -1.83 21.42
C LEU A 684 -12.34 -1.28 22.26
N ARG A 685 -11.20 -1.04 21.58
CA ARG A 685 -9.98 -0.45 22.12
C ARG A 685 -9.69 0.85 21.38
N ILE A 686 -9.34 1.89 22.12
CA ILE A 686 -9.01 3.22 21.60
C ILE A 686 -7.53 3.48 21.78
N ALA A 687 -6.86 3.85 20.68
CA ALA A 687 -5.42 4.08 20.57
C ALA A 687 -4.56 3.01 21.29
N PRO A 688 -4.81 1.70 21.07
CA PRO A 688 -4.12 0.65 21.80
C PRO A 688 -2.60 0.61 21.54
N ALA A 689 -2.15 1.12 20.39
CA ALA A 689 -0.74 1.10 20.00
C ALA A 689 -0.32 2.33 19.18
N LEU A 690 -0.98 3.49 19.36
CA LEU A 690 -0.55 4.72 18.68
C LEU A 690 0.88 5.10 19.13
N PRO A 691 1.85 5.28 18.20
CA PRO A 691 3.22 5.62 18.55
C PRO A 691 3.35 6.88 19.42
N GLN A 692 4.35 6.88 20.30
CA GLN A 692 4.59 8.02 21.16
C GLN A 692 4.96 9.27 20.34
N GLY A 693 4.33 10.40 20.66
CA GLY A 693 4.59 11.68 19.99
C GLY A 693 3.88 11.83 18.62
N TRP A 694 3.05 10.85 18.23
CA TRP A 694 2.15 10.99 17.11
C TRP A 694 0.81 11.57 17.57
N ASP A 695 0.32 12.50 16.78
CA ASP A 695 -1.04 13.02 16.85
C ASP A 695 -1.89 12.33 15.78
N ALA A 696 -3.11 11.96 16.14
CA ALA A 696 -4.02 11.23 15.26
C ALA A 696 -5.46 11.73 15.41
N ASP A 697 -6.07 12.11 14.29
CA ASP A 697 -7.48 12.46 14.18
C ASP A 697 -8.11 11.62 13.08
N GLY A 698 -9.06 10.73 13.40
CA GLY A 698 -9.65 9.92 12.36
C GLY A 698 -10.84 9.06 12.75
N THR A 699 -11.47 8.50 11.74
CA THR A 699 -12.63 7.60 11.87
C THR A 699 -12.26 6.21 11.36
N GLN A 700 -12.72 5.17 12.04
CA GLN A 700 -12.63 3.78 11.59
C GLN A 700 -13.95 3.05 11.72
N TYR A 701 -14.11 2.01 10.92
CA TYR A 701 -15.25 1.10 10.97
C TYR A 701 -14.98 -0.01 11.97
N ILE A 702 -16.03 -0.37 12.70
CA ILE A 702 -16.05 -1.44 13.70
C ILE A 702 -17.31 -2.29 13.48
N HIS A 703 -17.48 -3.33 14.28
CA HIS A 703 -18.60 -4.26 14.19
C HIS A 703 -19.99 -3.60 14.11
N GLY A 704 -20.85 -4.23 13.33
CA GLY A 704 -22.27 -3.88 13.18
C GLY A 704 -22.52 -2.61 12.37
N GLY A 705 -21.65 -2.30 11.41
CA GLY A 705 -21.72 -1.11 10.56
C GLY A 705 -21.45 0.19 11.31
N SER A 706 -20.87 0.11 12.50
CA SER A 706 -20.63 1.27 13.35
C SER A 706 -19.29 1.90 13.01
N THR A 707 -19.12 3.18 13.37
CA THR A 707 -17.84 3.88 13.24
C THR A 707 -17.42 4.49 14.56
N VAL A 708 -16.10 4.62 14.73
CA VAL A 708 -15.48 5.27 15.89
C VAL A 708 -14.57 6.37 15.40
N SER A 709 -14.78 7.56 15.91
CA SER A 709 -14.00 8.76 15.62
C SER A 709 -13.15 9.12 16.85
N VAL A 710 -11.84 9.17 16.67
CA VAL A 710 -10.85 9.34 17.74
C VAL A 710 -9.95 10.55 17.47
N GLN A 711 -9.65 11.32 18.52
CA GLN A 711 -8.59 12.33 18.51
C GLN A 711 -7.61 12.07 19.63
N VAL A 712 -6.33 11.97 19.29
CA VAL A 712 -5.21 11.83 20.22
C VAL A 712 -4.20 12.93 19.90
N HIS A 713 -3.96 13.84 20.84
CA HIS A 713 -2.97 14.91 20.70
C HIS A 713 -2.01 14.90 21.89
N GLY A 714 -0.71 14.97 21.63
CA GLY A 714 0.34 14.92 22.67
C GLY A 714 0.27 13.65 23.53
N GLY A 715 -0.17 12.52 22.95
CA GLY A 715 -0.39 11.26 23.66
C GLY A 715 -1.65 11.24 24.55
N VAL A 716 -2.51 12.25 24.48
CA VAL A 716 -3.76 12.33 25.26
C VAL A 716 -4.95 12.04 24.34
N ILE A 717 -5.70 10.99 24.64
CA ILE A 717 -7.00 10.74 24.01
C ILE A 717 -7.95 11.85 24.47
N GLY A 718 -8.38 12.69 23.53
CA GLY A 718 -9.28 13.81 23.75
C GLY A 718 -10.74 13.45 23.44
N THR A 719 -11.00 13.07 22.19
CA THR A 719 -12.36 12.81 21.70
C THR A 719 -12.51 11.35 21.33
N VAL A 720 -13.59 10.71 21.78
CA VAL A 720 -14.01 9.36 21.37
C VAL A 720 -15.50 9.39 21.08
N GLY A 721 -15.83 9.52 19.80
CA GLY A 721 -17.19 9.51 19.30
C GLY A 721 -17.52 8.20 18.60
N ILE A 722 -18.75 7.71 18.73
CA ILE A 722 -19.19 6.47 18.13
C ILE A 722 -20.50 6.73 17.38
N HIS A 723 -20.58 6.36 16.12
CA HIS A 723 -21.85 6.31 15.38
C HIS A 723 -22.26 4.85 15.22
N ALA A 724 -23.39 4.46 15.81
CA ALA A 724 -23.82 3.07 15.83
C ALA A 724 -24.56 2.69 14.55
N GLY A 725 -24.06 1.69 13.81
CA GLY A 725 -24.73 1.14 12.63
C GLY A 725 -25.81 0.12 12.96
N SER A 726 -25.82 -0.41 14.18
CA SER A 726 -26.72 -1.48 14.62
C SER A 726 -27.17 -1.32 16.07
N ASN A 727 -28.22 -2.05 16.43
CA ASN A 727 -28.71 -2.12 17.81
C ASN A 727 -27.90 -3.15 18.60
N GLY A 728 -27.56 -2.86 19.86
CA GLY A 728 -26.87 -3.81 20.74
C GLY A 728 -25.88 -3.13 21.69
N GLY A 729 -25.25 -3.92 22.56
CA GLY A 729 -24.21 -3.41 23.45
C GLY A 729 -22.86 -3.30 22.73
N ILE A 730 -22.24 -2.12 22.72
CA ILE A 730 -20.82 -1.97 22.33
C ILE A 730 -20.00 -2.05 23.61
N THR A 731 -19.21 -3.12 23.76
CA THR A 731 -18.31 -3.26 24.91
C THR A 731 -17.01 -2.54 24.61
N ILE A 732 -16.65 -1.59 25.46
CA ILE A 732 -15.47 -0.74 25.29
C ILE A 732 -14.56 -0.88 26.50
N ARG A 733 -13.25 -0.95 26.26
CA ARG A 733 -12.24 -0.76 27.31
C ARG A 733 -12.18 0.71 27.65
N ASN A 734 -12.23 1.04 28.95
CA ASN A 734 -12.11 2.41 29.42
C ASN A 734 -10.85 3.07 28.80
N PRO A 735 -11.02 4.08 27.91
CA PRO A 735 -9.89 4.71 27.22
C PRO A 735 -8.93 5.42 28.17
N TRP A 736 -9.36 5.70 29.40
CA TRP A 736 -8.57 6.34 30.44
C TRP A 736 -8.57 5.48 31.71
N PRO A 737 -7.68 4.47 31.78
CA PRO A 737 -7.65 3.52 32.88
C PRO A 737 -7.64 4.19 34.27
N GLY A 738 -8.56 3.75 35.14
CA GLY A 738 -8.71 4.27 36.50
C GLY A 738 -9.35 5.66 36.61
N ARG A 739 -9.70 6.32 35.50
CA ARG A 739 -10.41 7.60 35.49
C ARG A 739 -11.93 7.37 35.39
N SER A 740 -12.67 8.34 35.92
CA SER A 740 -14.14 8.34 35.84
C SER A 740 -14.55 8.77 34.44
N VAL A 741 -15.31 7.91 33.77
CA VAL A 741 -15.82 8.10 32.41
C VAL A 741 -17.33 8.01 32.40
N GLU A 742 -17.94 8.73 31.48
CA GLU A 742 -19.37 8.63 31.16
C GLU A 742 -19.56 8.54 29.65
N VAL A 743 -20.75 8.11 29.25
CA VAL A 743 -21.18 8.18 27.85
C VAL A 743 -22.41 9.03 27.76
N ILE A 744 -22.40 10.00 26.86
CA ILE A 744 -23.54 10.86 26.57
C ILE A 744 -24.05 10.62 25.14
N ASP A 745 -25.26 11.09 24.85
CA ASP A 745 -25.78 11.15 23.50
C ASP A 745 -24.91 12.09 22.66
N GLY A 746 -24.43 11.61 21.52
CA GLY A 746 -23.52 12.34 20.67
C GLY A 746 -24.19 13.46 19.86
N GLY A 747 -25.53 13.45 19.73
CA GLY A 747 -26.29 14.44 18.97
C GLY A 747 -26.69 15.65 19.81
N ASP A 748 -27.21 15.44 21.02
CA ASP A 748 -27.51 16.54 21.96
C ASP A 748 -26.34 16.93 22.88
N GLU A 749 -25.31 16.08 22.95
CA GLU A 749 -24.06 16.27 23.70
C GLU A 749 -24.27 16.60 25.19
N THR A 750 -25.39 16.15 25.78
CA THR A 750 -25.74 16.43 27.18
C THR A 750 -26.43 15.27 27.89
N SER A 751 -27.20 14.45 27.19
CA SER A 751 -27.98 13.36 27.78
C SER A 751 -27.09 12.18 28.15
N VAL A 752 -27.02 11.84 29.46
CA VAL A 752 -26.23 10.69 29.93
C VAL A 752 -26.87 9.36 29.51
N VAL A 753 -26.10 8.54 28.80
CA VAL A 753 -26.44 7.18 28.35
C VAL A 753 -25.85 6.12 29.28
N VAL A 754 -24.59 6.30 29.69
CA VAL A 754 -23.92 5.46 30.69
C VAL A 754 -23.46 6.36 31.82
N THR A 755 -23.97 6.13 33.02
CA THR A 755 -23.62 6.91 34.22
C THR A 755 -22.12 6.80 34.54
N PRO A 756 -21.51 7.83 35.16
CA PRO A 756 -20.11 7.83 35.55
C PRO A 756 -19.62 6.50 36.17
N THR A 757 -18.53 5.97 35.63
CA THR A 757 -17.92 4.70 36.06
C THR A 757 -16.40 4.77 35.99
N THR A 758 -15.71 3.96 36.81
CA THR A 758 -14.25 3.75 36.78
C THR A 758 -13.89 2.34 36.34
N ALA A 759 -14.87 1.55 35.91
CA ALA A 759 -14.65 0.17 35.46
C ALA A 759 -13.64 0.14 34.31
N GLY A 760 -12.79 -0.89 34.27
CA GLY A 760 -11.82 -1.08 33.19
C GLY A 760 -12.48 -1.37 31.83
N GLN A 761 -13.73 -1.85 31.85
CA GLN A 761 -14.57 -2.06 30.68
C GLN A 761 -16.02 -1.76 31.04
N PHE A 762 -16.82 -1.29 30.07
CA PHE A 762 -18.25 -1.06 30.22
C PHE A 762 -18.96 -1.22 28.88
N SER A 763 -20.29 -1.31 28.89
CA SER A 763 -21.10 -1.50 27.70
C SER A 763 -21.96 -0.27 27.40
N ILE A 764 -22.00 0.13 26.13
CA ILE A 764 -22.81 1.23 25.62
C ILE A 764 -24.07 0.61 25.00
N PRO A 765 -25.29 0.92 25.49
CA PRO A 765 -26.54 0.42 24.90
C PRO A 765 -26.83 1.16 23.58
N ALA A 766 -26.21 0.70 22.51
CA ALA A 766 -26.27 1.32 21.20
C ALA A 766 -27.59 1.06 20.48
N THR A 767 -28.09 2.10 19.80
CA THR A 767 -29.25 2.09 18.92
C THR A 767 -28.79 2.54 17.54
N ALA A 768 -29.18 1.79 16.51
CA ALA A 768 -28.79 2.07 15.13
C ALA A 768 -29.16 3.51 14.73
N GLY A 769 -28.22 4.20 14.08
CA GLY A 769 -28.33 5.59 13.64
C GLY A 769 -28.11 6.64 14.73
N ARG A 770 -27.91 6.24 16.01
CA ARG A 770 -27.54 7.17 17.07
C ARG A 770 -26.04 7.28 17.22
N SER A 771 -25.61 8.44 17.71
CA SER A 771 -24.21 8.69 18.05
C SER A 771 -24.03 8.79 19.56
N TYR A 772 -22.83 8.51 20.03
CA TYR A 772 -22.44 8.46 21.44
C TYR A 772 -21.09 9.14 21.60
N LEU A 773 -20.91 9.85 22.72
CA LEU A 773 -19.64 10.46 23.06
C LEU A 773 -19.13 9.87 24.37
N VAL A 774 -17.98 9.21 24.32
CA VAL A 774 -17.30 8.66 25.49
C VAL A 774 -16.31 9.72 25.98
N GLN A 775 -16.46 10.16 27.23
CA GLN A 775 -15.66 11.26 27.76
C GLN A 775 -15.23 11.03 29.21
N GLN A 776 -14.14 11.68 29.62
CA GLN A 776 -13.81 11.81 31.03
C GLN A 776 -14.75 12.82 31.69
N VAL A 777 -15.31 12.46 32.85
CA VAL A 777 -16.18 13.36 33.63
C VAL A 777 -15.44 14.64 34.04
N SER A 778 -14.13 14.54 34.31
CA SER A 778 -13.29 15.68 34.72
C SER A 778 -12.83 16.57 33.56
N ALA A 779 -12.98 16.12 32.30
CA ALA A 779 -12.50 16.81 31.12
C ALA A 779 -13.46 16.53 29.94
N PRO A 780 -14.70 17.02 30.00
CA PRO A 780 -15.70 16.77 28.96
C PRO A 780 -15.31 17.44 27.64
N VAL A 781 -15.77 16.87 26.54
CA VAL A 781 -15.48 17.37 25.17
C VAL A 781 -16.08 18.77 24.96
N SER A 782 -17.17 19.11 25.64
CA SER A 782 -17.77 20.46 25.62
C SER A 782 -16.85 21.58 26.14
N GLY A 783 -15.76 21.22 26.83
CA GLY A 783 -14.71 22.16 27.24
C GLY A 783 -13.62 22.39 26.17
N MET A 784 -13.64 21.68 25.04
CA MET A 784 -12.65 21.78 23.97
C MET A 784 -13.06 22.82 22.92
N THR A 785 -12.09 23.31 22.15
CA THR A 785 -12.35 24.23 21.04
C THR A 785 -12.71 23.44 19.77
N PHE A 786 -13.82 23.76 19.12
CA PHE A 786 -14.13 23.13 17.84
C PHE A 786 -13.09 23.49 16.76
N SER A 787 -12.57 22.48 16.07
CA SER A 787 -11.72 22.61 14.89
C SER A 787 -12.07 21.52 13.89
N ARG A 788 -12.53 21.92 12.70
CA ARG A 788 -12.81 20.98 11.61
C ARG A 788 -11.53 20.22 11.24
N LEU A 789 -11.63 18.91 11.03
CA LEU A 789 -10.54 18.11 10.52
C LEU A 789 -10.30 18.47 9.06
N THR A 790 -9.11 18.99 8.72
CA THR A 790 -8.76 19.43 7.37
C THR A 790 -7.28 19.17 7.08
N GLY A 791 -6.88 19.39 5.83
CA GLY A 791 -5.51 19.24 5.36
C GLY A 791 -5.08 20.41 4.49
N THR A 792 -3.81 20.41 4.10
CA THR A 792 -3.27 21.31 3.07
C THR A 792 -2.87 20.49 1.84
N PRO A 793 -3.45 20.75 0.66
CA PRO A 793 -3.05 20.06 -0.57
C PRO A 793 -1.53 20.09 -0.76
N ALA A 794 -0.94 18.94 -1.09
CA ALA A 794 0.50 18.89 -1.34
C ALA A 794 0.86 19.74 -2.56
N THR A 795 1.98 20.48 -2.46
CA THR A 795 2.48 21.38 -3.52
C THR A 795 3.91 21.05 -3.95
N SER A 796 4.52 20.04 -3.33
CA SER A 796 5.85 19.50 -3.62
C SER A 796 5.85 17.99 -3.34
N ALA A 797 6.91 17.31 -3.78
CA ALA A 797 7.15 15.93 -3.36
C ALA A 797 7.31 15.86 -1.83
N ALA A 798 6.87 14.75 -1.23
CA ALA A 798 7.05 14.45 0.18
C ALA A 798 8.19 13.44 0.36
N HIS A 799 8.88 13.48 1.51
CA HIS A 799 10.07 12.68 1.79
C HIS A 799 10.01 12.00 3.16
N LEU A 800 10.56 10.79 3.24
CA LEU A 800 10.90 10.06 4.46
C LEU A 800 12.25 9.38 4.23
N GLY A 801 13.29 9.86 4.92
CA GLY A 801 14.66 9.40 4.68
C GLY A 801 15.05 9.45 3.20
N SER A 802 15.34 8.29 2.61
CA SER A 802 15.72 8.14 1.20
C SER A 802 14.56 7.88 0.24
N VAL A 803 13.31 7.82 0.70
CA VAL A 803 12.14 7.56 -0.15
C VAL A 803 11.26 8.80 -0.28
N ARG A 804 10.47 8.84 -1.36
CA ARG A 804 9.63 9.99 -1.68
C ARG A 804 8.30 9.64 -2.35
N ILE A 805 7.32 10.52 -2.16
CA ILE A 805 6.06 10.55 -2.92
C ILE A 805 6.11 11.78 -3.83
N GLY A 806 5.95 11.59 -5.13
CA GLY A 806 6.14 12.61 -6.15
C GLY A 806 7.56 12.66 -6.72
N LEU A 807 7.80 13.66 -7.55
CA LEU A 807 9.10 13.93 -8.14
C LEU A 807 9.54 15.33 -7.77
N ASP A 808 10.76 15.47 -7.27
CA ASP A 808 11.34 16.76 -6.94
C ASP A 808 11.46 17.65 -8.18
N ARG A 809 11.33 18.97 -7.97
CA ARG A 809 11.72 19.94 -8.99
C ARG A 809 13.21 19.81 -9.24
N GLY A 810 13.60 19.80 -10.52
CA GLY A 810 14.98 20.10 -10.86
C GLY A 810 15.31 21.54 -10.45
N GLY A 811 16.57 21.80 -10.16
CA GLY A 811 17.04 23.17 -9.95
C GLY A 811 18.50 23.32 -10.33
N HIS A 812 18.99 24.54 -10.21
CA HIS A 812 20.40 24.84 -10.45
C HIS A 812 21.28 24.30 -9.32
N ILE A 813 22.37 23.61 -9.67
CA ILE A 813 23.53 23.50 -8.79
C ILE A 813 24.37 24.75 -9.07
N THR A 814 24.52 25.63 -8.08
CA THR A 814 25.29 26.88 -8.24
C THR A 814 26.64 26.76 -7.55
N GLY A 815 27.68 27.27 -8.21
CA GLY A 815 29.05 27.31 -7.69
C GLY A 815 29.58 28.73 -7.59
N VAL A 816 30.90 28.84 -7.50
CA VAL A 816 31.62 30.12 -7.47
C VAL A 816 31.27 31.01 -8.67
N ASN A 817 31.38 32.33 -8.49
CA ASN A 817 31.04 33.35 -9.50
C ASN A 817 29.55 33.37 -9.91
N GLY A 818 28.68 32.66 -9.18
CA GLY A 818 27.25 32.57 -9.51
C GLY A 818 26.98 31.79 -10.81
N LEU A 819 27.91 30.92 -11.20
CA LEU A 819 27.74 30.02 -12.34
C LEU A 819 27.00 28.75 -11.91
N CYS A 820 26.33 28.14 -12.87
CA CYS A 820 25.55 26.91 -12.71
C CYS A 820 26.26 25.74 -13.34
N VAL A 821 26.16 24.56 -12.72
CA VAL A 821 26.53 23.30 -13.36
C VAL A 821 25.61 23.07 -14.57
N ASP A 822 26.20 22.72 -15.71
CA ASP A 822 25.56 22.69 -17.02
C ASP A 822 26.03 21.44 -17.78
N ASP A 823 25.09 20.65 -18.28
CA ASP A 823 25.39 19.67 -19.32
C ASP A 823 25.63 20.39 -20.65
N SER A 824 26.89 20.39 -21.12
CA SER A 824 27.35 21.28 -22.18
C SER A 824 26.54 21.12 -23.47
N GLY A 825 25.76 22.14 -23.80
CA GLY A 825 24.97 22.20 -25.03
C GLY A 825 23.73 21.31 -25.03
N ALA A 826 23.29 20.84 -23.86
CA ALA A 826 22.10 20.01 -23.67
C ALA A 826 22.13 18.72 -24.52
N LYS A 827 23.26 18.00 -24.49
CA LYS A 827 23.49 16.80 -25.29
C LYS A 827 23.45 15.55 -24.41
N THR A 828 22.65 14.58 -24.81
CA THR A 828 22.46 13.33 -24.06
C THR A 828 23.32 12.17 -24.61
N ASP A 829 24.52 12.43 -25.11
CA ASP A 829 25.47 11.38 -25.47
C ASP A 829 26.33 11.04 -24.24
N ASN A 830 26.63 9.77 -24.00
CA ASN A 830 27.55 9.38 -22.93
C ASN A 830 28.95 9.98 -23.17
N GLY A 831 29.55 10.54 -22.13
CA GLY A 831 30.81 11.27 -22.20
C GLY A 831 30.64 12.77 -22.52
N ASN A 832 29.42 13.30 -22.57
CA ASN A 832 29.25 14.74 -22.79
C ASN A 832 29.81 15.55 -21.60
N PRO A 833 30.56 16.64 -21.82
CA PRO A 833 31.18 17.39 -20.73
C PRO A 833 30.19 18.07 -19.78
N ILE A 834 30.41 17.94 -18.48
CA ILE A 834 29.75 18.79 -17.47
C ILE A 834 30.62 20.02 -17.20
N VAL A 835 30.04 21.20 -17.41
CA VAL A 835 30.74 22.48 -17.32
C VAL A 835 30.06 23.41 -16.31
N VAL A 836 30.71 24.51 -15.96
CA VAL A 836 30.03 25.67 -15.36
C VAL A 836 29.59 26.63 -16.46
N TRP A 837 28.39 27.20 -16.35
CA TRP A 837 27.86 28.16 -17.31
C TRP A 837 27.02 29.25 -16.63
N ASN A 838 26.66 30.30 -17.37
CA ASN A 838 25.74 31.31 -16.85
C ASN A 838 24.39 30.65 -16.54
N CYS A 839 23.90 30.86 -15.31
CA CYS A 839 22.62 30.34 -14.88
C CYS A 839 21.48 30.88 -15.75
N SER A 840 20.62 29.98 -16.23
CA SER A 840 19.43 30.30 -17.00
C SER A 840 18.23 29.58 -16.40
N PRO A 841 17.15 30.31 -16.04
CA PRO A 841 15.95 29.70 -15.43
C PRO A 841 15.18 28.80 -16.40
N THR A 842 15.48 28.85 -17.70
CA THR A 842 14.81 28.04 -18.73
C THR A 842 15.70 26.96 -19.34
N ALA A 843 16.97 26.87 -18.93
CA ALA A 843 17.90 25.86 -19.44
C ALA A 843 17.63 24.50 -18.79
N VAL A 844 17.09 23.56 -19.56
CA VAL A 844 16.78 22.19 -19.11
C VAL A 844 18.03 21.39 -18.71
N ASN A 845 19.17 21.67 -19.34
CA ASN A 845 20.48 21.08 -19.10
C ASN A 845 21.19 21.64 -17.85
N GLN A 846 20.57 22.61 -17.17
CA GLN A 846 21.00 23.11 -15.86
C GLN A 846 20.01 22.71 -14.76
N GLN A 847 18.95 21.96 -15.09
CA GLN A 847 18.01 21.44 -14.10
C GLN A 847 18.52 20.10 -13.58
N TRP A 848 19.18 20.17 -12.42
CA TRP A 848 19.71 19.02 -11.72
C TRP A 848 18.73 18.56 -10.64
N THR A 849 18.62 17.25 -10.48
CA THR A 849 17.93 16.63 -9.34
C THR A 849 18.95 15.89 -8.50
N VAL A 850 18.83 16.02 -7.19
CA VAL A 850 19.57 15.22 -6.22
C VAL A 850 18.83 13.90 -6.04
N GLY A 851 19.43 12.81 -6.48
CA GLY A 851 18.92 11.45 -6.28
C GLY A 851 19.09 11.04 -4.83
N THR A 852 18.14 10.27 -4.30
CA THR A 852 18.23 9.71 -2.94
C THR A 852 19.30 8.61 -2.82
N ASP A 853 19.75 8.08 -3.95
CA ASP A 853 20.94 7.22 -4.08
C ASP A 853 22.27 8.02 -4.13
N GLY A 854 22.23 9.33 -3.90
CA GLY A 854 23.38 10.22 -3.92
C GLY A 854 23.85 10.62 -5.32
N THR A 855 23.16 10.22 -6.38
CA THR A 855 23.49 10.67 -7.74
C THR A 855 23.02 12.10 -8.00
N LEU A 856 23.74 12.85 -8.84
CA LEU A 856 23.27 14.14 -9.36
C LEU A 856 22.85 13.93 -10.81
N ARG A 857 21.58 14.20 -11.11
CA ARG A 857 20.99 13.83 -12.41
C ARG A 857 20.47 15.04 -13.17
N THR A 858 20.70 15.06 -14.48
CA THR A 858 20.04 15.99 -15.40
C THR A 858 19.73 15.27 -16.70
N MET A 859 18.66 15.67 -17.39
CA MET A 859 18.28 15.12 -18.70
C MET A 859 18.23 13.58 -18.77
N GLY A 860 17.85 12.92 -17.67
CA GLY A 860 17.75 11.45 -17.58
C GLY A 860 19.06 10.70 -17.33
N LYS A 861 20.16 11.41 -17.09
CA LYS A 861 21.52 10.88 -16.94
C LYS A 861 22.20 11.37 -15.66
N CYS A 862 23.34 10.77 -15.32
CA CYS A 862 24.07 10.99 -14.08
C CYS A 862 25.37 11.77 -14.31
N MET A 863 25.75 12.60 -13.33
CA MET A 863 27.08 13.22 -13.24
C MET A 863 28.11 12.15 -12.88
N ASP A 864 29.03 11.90 -13.78
CA ASP A 864 29.97 10.78 -13.75
C ASP A 864 31.42 11.25 -13.74
N ILE A 865 32.27 10.53 -13.01
CA ILE A 865 33.73 10.67 -13.10
C ILE A 865 34.25 9.82 -14.26
N THR A 866 34.76 10.47 -15.32
CA THR A 866 35.21 9.79 -16.55
C THR A 866 36.08 8.56 -16.26
N GLY A 867 35.57 7.39 -16.67
CA GLY A 867 36.25 6.09 -16.51
C GLY A 867 36.42 5.62 -15.06
N GLY A 868 35.70 6.19 -14.10
CA GLY A 868 35.79 5.86 -12.67
C GLY A 868 37.15 6.16 -12.03
N SER A 869 37.96 7.04 -12.64
CA SER A 869 39.33 7.34 -12.21
C SER A 869 39.36 8.21 -10.95
N ALA A 870 40.07 7.75 -9.91
CA ALA A 870 40.30 8.51 -8.68
C ALA A 870 41.43 9.55 -8.76
N ALA A 871 41.99 9.83 -9.96
CA ALA A 871 43.08 10.79 -10.11
C ALA A 871 42.57 12.24 -10.10
N SER A 872 43.26 13.14 -9.39
CA SER A 872 42.97 14.57 -9.43
C SER A 872 43.13 15.12 -10.86
N GLY A 873 42.19 15.96 -11.29
CA GLY A 873 42.09 16.47 -12.66
C GLY A 873 41.29 15.58 -13.62
N THR A 874 40.80 14.42 -13.17
CA THR A 874 39.86 13.59 -13.96
C THR A 874 38.63 14.43 -14.31
N LYS A 875 38.17 14.34 -15.55
CA LYS A 875 37.03 15.11 -16.04
C LYS A 875 35.71 14.55 -15.52
N ILE A 876 34.74 15.45 -15.36
CA ILE A 876 33.36 15.09 -15.08
C ILE A 876 32.56 15.13 -16.38
N GLU A 877 31.74 14.11 -16.57
CA GLU A 877 30.95 13.89 -17.77
C GLU A 877 29.51 13.47 -17.43
N LEU A 878 28.65 13.51 -18.44
CA LEU A 878 27.31 12.96 -18.38
C LEU A 878 27.36 11.50 -18.85
N TRP A 879 26.79 10.59 -18.06
CA TRP A 879 26.72 9.17 -18.41
C TRP A 879 25.35 8.58 -18.08
N ASP A 880 25.00 7.44 -18.68
CA ASP A 880 23.84 6.68 -18.24
C ASP A 880 23.94 6.37 -16.74
N CYS A 881 22.82 6.46 -16.03
CA CYS A 881 22.81 6.15 -14.61
C CYS A 881 22.94 4.64 -14.41
N ASP A 882 24.09 4.20 -13.87
CA ASP A 882 24.40 2.81 -13.63
C ASP A 882 24.10 2.45 -12.16
N PRO A 883 23.13 1.55 -11.88
CA PRO A 883 22.76 1.21 -10.51
C PRO A 883 23.95 0.72 -9.67
N GLY A 884 24.22 1.38 -8.56
CA GLY A 884 25.33 1.04 -7.64
C GLY A 884 26.71 1.50 -8.10
N ALA A 885 26.82 2.27 -9.19
CA ALA A 885 28.10 2.81 -9.66
C ALA A 885 28.60 3.94 -8.74
N ALA A 886 29.58 3.62 -7.89
CA ALA A 886 30.08 4.56 -6.89
C ALA A 886 30.79 5.80 -7.48
N ASN A 887 31.20 5.78 -8.75
CA ASN A 887 31.76 6.92 -9.48
C ASN A 887 30.70 7.97 -9.91
N GLN A 888 29.41 7.65 -9.74
CA GLN A 888 28.28 8.55 -10.05
C GLN A 888 27.63 9.14 -8.78
N VAL A 889 28.12 8.74 -7.60
CA VAL A 889 27.60 9.18 -6.30
C VAL A 889 28.36 10.40 -5.82
N TRP A 890 27.65 11.38 -5.26
CA TRP A 890 28.17 12.63 -4.72
C TRP A 890 27.52 12.90 -3.37
N HIS A 891 28.26 12.70 -2.29
CA HIS A 891 27.84 13.03 -0.94
C HIS A 891 28.01 14.52 -0.68
N ALA A 892 26.89 15.20 -0.43
CA ALA A 892 26.89 16.57 0.03
C ALA A 892 27.41 16.65 1.46
N GLN A 893 28.46 17.42 1.67
CA GLN A 893 29.06 17.70 2.97
C GLN A 893 28.43 18.96 3.59
N ALA A 894 28.52 19.07 4.91
CA ALA A 894 27.95 20.20 5.67
C ALA A 894 28.57 21.56 5.30
N ASP A 895 29.77 21.56 4.71
CA ASP A 895 30.51 22.73 4.25
C ASP A 895 30.24 23.09 2.77
N GLY A 896 29.34 22.36 2.10
CA GLY A 896 28.96 22.56 0.70
C GLY A 896 29.85 21.84 -0.32
N GLN A 897 30.85 21.06 0.11
CA GLN A 897 31.60 20.20 -0.80
C GLN A 897 30.73 19.02 -1.28
N LEU A 898 30.98 18.56 -2.51
CA LEU A 898 30.37 17.35 -3.06
C LEU A 898 31.46 16.28 -3.21
N GLU A 899 31.52 15.36 -2.25
CA GLU A 899 32.53 14.30 -2.20
C GLU A 899 32.04 13.03 -2.90
N ASN A 900 32.86 12.49 -3.79
CA ASN A 900 32.60 11.17 -4.36
C ASN A 900 33.19 10.06 -3.45
N PRO A 901 32.36 9.11 -2.96
CA PRO A 901 32.79 8.10 -1.99
C PRO A 901 33.83 7.10 -2.52
N GLN A 902 33.83 6.82 -3.84
CA GLN A 902 34.80 5.90 -4.44
C GLN A 902 36.22 6.48 -4.45
N SER A 903 36.33 7.78 -4.72
CA SER A 903 37.60 8.46 -4.88
C SER A 903 38.09 9.19 -3.62
N GLY A 904 37.18 9.52 -2.69
CA GLY A 904 37.48 10.38 -1.54
C GLY A 904 37.86 11.81 -1.95
N LYS A 905 37.33 12.27 -3.09
CA LYS A 905 37.66 13.56 -3.74
C LYS A 905 36.40 14.34 -4.06
N CYS A 906 36.56 15.64 -4.24
CA CYS A 906 35.46 16.58 -4.36
C CYS A 906 35.29 17.12 -5.79
N LEU A 907 34.05 17.50 -6.12
CA LEU A 907 33.71 18.20 -7.36
C LEU A 907 34.33 19.60 -7.35
N ASP A 908 35.07 19.95 -8.40
CA ASP A 908 35.85 21.19 -8.47
C ASP A 908 35.62 21.92 -9.80
N ASP A 909 35.33 23.21 -9.71
CA ASP A 909 35.44 24.15 -10.83
C ASP A 909 36.92 24.54 -10.99
N ALA A 910 37.57 23.96 -11.99
CA ALA A 910 39.00 24.01 -12.21
C ALA A 910 39.54 25.46 -12.21
N GLY A 911 40.08 25.89 -11.07
CA GLY A 911 40.64 27.23 -10.88
C GLY A 911 39.61 28.36 -10.85
N ALA A 912 38.34 28.09 -10.51
CA ALA A 912 37.23 29.03 -10.57
C ALA A 912 37.08 29.69 -11.96
N GLY A 913 37.05 28.85 -12.99
CA GLY A 913 37.14 29.28 -14.38
C GLY A 913 35.92 30.08 -14.87
N PRO A 914 36.00 30.72 -16.05
CA PRO A 914 34.84 31.36 -16.65
C PRO A 914 33.81 30.33 -17.14
N ALA A 915 32.62 30.79 -17.54
CA ALA A 915 31.61 29.96 -18.19
C ALA A 915 32.22 29.16 -19.37
N GLY A 916 31.97 27.85 -19.37
CA GLY A 916 32.51 26.85 -20.30
C GLY A 916 33.60 25.97 -19.70
N THR A 917 34.02 26.23 -18.45
CA THR A 917 35.04 25.42 -17.78
C THR A 917 34.45 24.06 -17.40
N GLN A 918 35.07 22.97 -17.88
CA GLN A 918 34.65 21.62 -17.54
C GLN A 918 35.06 21.27 -16.10
N LEU A 919 34.10 20.77 -15.32
CA LEU A 919 34.32 20.32 -13.96
C LEU A 919 35.31 19.15 -13.92
N ILE A 920 36.05 19.08 -12.81
CA ILE A 920 37.05 18.05 -12.55
C ILE A 920 36.83 17.45 -11.16
N LEU A 921 37.42 16.28 -10.95
CA LEU A 921 37.62 15.70 -9.64
C LEU A 921 38.91 16.27 -9.03
N TRP A 922 38.90 16.70 -7.77
CA TRP A 922 40.09 17.23 -7.10
C TRP A 922 40.15 16.85 -5.61
N ASP A 923 41.32 16.98 -4.99
CA ASP A 923 41.45 16.79 -3.54
C ASP A 923 40.49 17.73 -2.81
N CYS A 924 39.70 17.18 -1.87
CA CYS A 924 38.78 17.98 -1.05
C CYS A 924 39.55 19.02 -0.23
N GLY A 925 39.03 20.24 -0.21
CA GLY A 925 39.56 21.33 0.58
C GLY A 925 39.53 20.99 2.08
N THR A 926 40.64 21.23 2.76
CA THR A 926 40.79 20.98 4.21
C THR A 926 40.72 22.25 5.06
N THR A 927 40.48 23.40 4.43
CA THR A 927 40.28 24.69 5.12
C THR A 927 38.81 24.86 5.49
N ASP A 928 38.53 25.60 6.56
CA ASP A 928 37.17 25.97 6.97
C ASP A 928 36.98 27.51 6.86
N PRO A 929 36.20 28.01 5.88
CA PRO A 929 35.47 27.24 4.86
C PRO A 929 36.39 26.68 3.75
N PRO A 930 35.93 25.69 2.97
CA PRO A 930 36.64 25.15 1.81
C PRO A 930 36.89 26.21 0.73
N ALA A 931 37.76 25.90 -0.24
CA ALA A 931 37.98 26.78 -1.39
C ALA A 931 36.68 26.97 -2.17
N ALA A 932 36.35 28.23 -2.51
CA ALA A 932 35.04 28.58 -3.08
C ALA A 932 34.70 27.81 -4.38
N ASN A 933 35.71 27.39 -5.14
CA ASN A 933 35.54 26.61 -6.37
C ASN A 933 35.19 25.13 -6.14
N GLN A 934 35.09 24.69 -4.88
CA GLN A 934 34.60 23.37 -4.46
C GLN A 934 33.32 23.45 -3.61
N VAL A 935 32.78 24.66 -3.41
CA VAL A 935 31.54 24.87 -2.65
C VAL A 935 30.38 24.96 -3.64
N TRP A 936 29.41 24.08 -3.47
CA TRP A 936 28.23 23.96 -4.33
C TRP A 936 26.96 24.13 -3.51
N HIS A 937 26.02 24.89 -4.06
CA HIS A 937 24.66 24.96 -3.54
C HIS A 937 23.78 24.09 -4.43
N LEU A 938 23.39 22.93 -3.90
CA LEU A 938 22.43 22.05 -4.54
C LEU A 938 21.04 22.71 -4.58
N PRO A 939 20.19 22.32 -5.54
CA PRO A 939 18.78 22.66 -5.52
C PRO A 939 18.19 22.32 -4.16
N SER A 940 17.39 23.21 -3.58
CA SER A 940 16.69 22.90 -2.33
C SER A 940 15.86 21.64 -2.52
N THR A 941 16.18 20.59 -1.77
CA THR A 941 15.24 19.52 -1.46
C THR A 941 14.09 20.19 -0.70
N VAL A 942 12.91 20.29 -1.30
CA VAL A 942 11.76 20.98 -0.69
C VAL A 942 11.21 20.14 0.45
#